data_AF-A0A3D0CNV0-F1
#
_entry.id   AF-A0A3D0CNV0-F1
#
_cell.length_a   1.000
_cell.length_b   1.000
_cell.length_c   1.000
_cell.angle_alpha   90.00
_cell.angle_beta   90.00
_cell.angle_gamma   90.00
#
_symmetry.space_group_name_H-M   'P 1'
#
loop_
_entity.id
_entity.type
_entity.pdbx_description
1 polymer ?
#
loop_
_entity_poly.entity_id
_entity_poly.type
_entity_poly.pdbx_seq_one_letter_code
_entity_poly.pdbx_strand_id
1 'polypeptide(L)'
;MKTIEKIQTCLSDPKIVSVNTVDAHSDHKYFETLAEFSDGEMRLRQSLNGKWKIHYAQNSNQVLKDFYKTEFDETDLSFINVPGHLELQGFGSPQYVNVQYPWDGKEFLRPPQVPQESNAVASYVKHFTLNDALKDKKVFISFQGVATSIFVWVNGNFVGYSEDSFTPSEFEISDYLVEGDNKLAVAVYRYSTASWLEDQDFWRLYGIFRDVYLYAIPKVHVQDLFVKGDYDYQTKAGQLDIDLKAVGDYEDKKIKYVLSDYEGIVTEGDASVNGDGELSVSLENLKIKPWSAESPKLYDLVLHVLDDDQVVEVVPVKVGFRRFEIKDKLMLLNGKRIVFKGVNRHEFNARTGRCITEEDMLWDIKVMKQHNINAVRTSHYPNQTRWYELCDEYGLYVIDEANLETHGTWQKLGLSEPSWNIPASEPEWLPACLDRANNMFQRDKNHASVIIWSCGNESYAGKDIADMADYFRSVDNTRPVHYEGVTWCREFDYITDIESRMYAKPADIEEYLTTGKLVDLSSGSVASGNLTNSPQKPYISCEYMHTMGNSGGGLELYTDLEKYPEYQGGFIWDFIDQAIYKTLPNGSEFLSYGGDWHDRPSDYEFCGNGIVFADRTLTPKLQTVKHLYSNIKIAVDEKSVTIKNDNVFEDLSAYTFLARVYEDGRKVSESEYHFDVKPGEEATFPVNFVVEASNSEQIYEVACVLREATEWAPKGHEIVRGQYVVEKISSETPVKAPLNVVEGDFNIGIQGQNFSILLSRAQNTLVSAKYNGVEFIEKGPKLSFTRAYTDNDRGAGYPFEMAGWKVAGNYSKVTDTQIQIEDDSVKVTYVHELPGLSDVEVKVTYQVDYKGRIFVTANYDGKAGLPNFPEFGLEFAIGSQFTNLSYYGYGAEESYRDKLPGAYLGRYETSVEKTFAPYLMPQESGNHYGTREFTVSDDNHNGLKFTALNKAFEFSALRNSTEQIENARHQYELQESDATWIKVLAAQMGVGGDDSWGAPVHDEFLVSSADSYQLSFMIEPLN
;
A
#
# COMPACT_ATOMS: atom_id res chain seq x y z
N MET A 1 -2.48 44.81 21.31
CA MET A 1 -1.45 44.15 20.47
C MET A 1 -1.77 44.41 19.01
N LYS A 2 -0.75 44.70 18.21
CA LYS A 2 -0.91 44.84 16.76
C LYS A 2 -1.27 43.47 16.17
N THR A 3 -2.03 43.39 15.08
CA THR A 3 -2.49 42.13 14.43
C THR A 3 -1.34 41.12 14.22
N ILE A 4 -0.14 41.61 13.88
CA ILE A 4 1.06 40.80 13.68
C ILE A 4 1.53 40.09 14.96
N GLU A 5 1.49 40.76 16.12
CA GLU A 5 1.89 40.14 17.39
C GLU A 5 0.96 38.98 17.75
N LYS A 6 -0.35 39.13 17.51
CA LYS A 6 -1.33 38.07 17.76
C LYS A 6 -1.12 36.85 16.85
N ILE A 7 -0.88 37.09 15.56
CA ILE A 7 -0.57 36.03 14.59
C ILE A 7 0.67 35.25 15.05
N GLN A 8 1.75 35.96 15.40
CA GLN A 8 2.99 35.32 15.84
C GLN A 8 2.78 34.47 17.11
N THR A 9 1.97 34.95 18.06
CA THR A 9 1.62 34.18 19.26
C THR A 9 0.88 32.89 18.90
N CYS A 10 -0.11 32.94 18.01
CA CYS A 10 -0.84 31.72 17.60
C CYS A 10 0.10 30.70 16.94
N LEU A 11 1.04 31.14 16.10
CA LEU A 11 1.96 30.27 15.37
C LEU A 11 3.05 29.60 16.23
N SER A 12 3.22 30.01 17.49
CA SER A 12 4.37 29.58 18.33
C SER A 12 4.01 29.20 19.78
N ASP A 13 2.73 29.23 20.14
CA ASP A 13 2.23 28.78 21.44
C ASP A 13 1.35 27.52 21.24
N PRO A 14 1.85 26.31 21.57
CA PRO A 14 1.14 25.06 21.29
C PRO A 14 -0.14 24.89 22.12
N LYS A 15 -0.39 25.80 23.09
CA LYS A 15 -1.65 25.84 23.84
C LYS A 15 -2.79 26.47 23.06
N ILE A 16 -2.49 27.19 21.96
CA ILE A 16 -3.47 27.87 21.11
C ILE A 16 -3.64 27.04 19.84
N VAL A 17 -4.46 26.00 19.92
CA VAL A 17 -4.79 25.12 18.78
C VAL A 17 -5.79 25.78 17.83
N SER A 18 -6.67 26.62 18.37
CA SER A 18 -7.73 27.28 17.62
C SER A 18 -8.21 28.56 18.31
N VAL A 19 -8.90 29.42 17.56
CA VAL A 19 -9.57 30.64 18.05
C VAL A 19 -10.90 30.79 17.31
N ASN A 20 -12.00 30.84 18.08
CA ASN A 20 -13.37 30.99 17.58
C ASN A 20 -13.84 29.89 16.62
N THR A 21 -13.27 28.68 16.72
CA THR A 21 -13.79 27.52 16.00
C THR A 21 -15.08 27.02 16.65
N VAL A 22 -15.96 26.43 15.85
CA VAL A 22 -17.12 25.67 16.35
C VAL A 22 -16.61 24.40 17.04
N ASP A 23 -17.31 23.95 18.09
CA ASP A 23 -17.04 22.65 18.72
C ASP A 23 -17.17 21.53 17.68
N ALA A 24 -16.24 20.57 17.69
CA ALA A 24 -16.30 19.43 16.79
C ALA A 24 -17.57 18.61 17.01
N HIS A 25 -18.15 18.13 15.92
CA HIS A 25 -19.39 17.37 15.90
C HIS A 25 -19.32 16.26 14.84
N SER A 26 -20.29 15.36 14.89
CA SER A 26 -20.46 14.28 13.90
C SER A 26 -20.69 14.81 12.49
N ASP A 27 -20.23 14.02 11.53
CA ASP A 27 -20.25 14.28 10.09
C ASP A 27 -21.63 14.21 9.43
N HIS A 28 -22.69 13.95 10.21
CA HIS A 28 -24.01 13.65 9.71
C HIS A 28 -24.57 14.78 8.83
N LYS A 29 -25.32 14.39 7.80
CA LYS A 29 -26.01 15.32 6.90
C LYS A 29 -27.36 15.69 7.50
N TYR A 30 -27.90 16.83 7.09
CA TYR A 30 -29.24 17.27 7.45
C TYR A 30 -29.91 18.03 6.30
N PHE A 31 -31.24 18.05 6.31
CA PHE A 31 -32.06 18.69 5.26
C PHE A 31 -33.20 19.47 5.91
N GLU A 32 -33.58 20.61 5.37
CA GLU A 32 -34.65 21.44 5.96
C GLU A 32 -36.04 20.87 5.66
N THR A 33 -36.17 20.08 4.58
CA THR A 33 -37.44 19.51 4.15
C THR A 33 -37.31 18.05 3.70
N LEU A 34 -38.44 17.32 3.75
CA LEU A 34 -38.53 15.97 3.19
C LEU A 34 -38.27 15.92 1.68
N ALA A 35 -38.57 17.01 0.95
CA ALA A 35 -38.29 17.10 -0.47
C ALA A 35 -36.78 17.15 -0.75
N GLU A 36 -36.05 17.99 -0.02
CA GLU A 36 -34.58 18.07 -0.12
C GLU A 36 -33.91 16.74 0.22
N PHE A 37 -34.37 16.08 1.30
CA PHE A 37 -33.91 14.74 1.65
C PHE A 37 -34.16 13.73 0.51
N SER A 38 -35.35 13.77 -0.10
CA SER A 38 -35.69 12.87 -1.22
C SER A 38 -34.86 13.13 -2.48
N ASP A 39 -34.50 14.39 -2.72
CA ASP A 39 -33.66 14.81 -3.85
C ASP A 39 -32.16 14.54 -3.59
N GLY A 40 -31.77 14.30 -2.34
CA GLY A 40 -30.37 14.14 -1.92
C GLY A 40 -29.57 15.45 -1.93
N GLU A 41 -30.23 16.60 -2.03
CA GLU A 41 -29.60 17.91 -2.15
C GLU A 41 -29.74 18.71 -0.85
N MET A 42 -28.63 18.86 -0.13
CA MET A 42 -28.56 19.71 1.08
C MET A 42 -28.46 21.19 0.67
N ARG A 43 -29.60 21.84 0.42
CA ARG A 43 -29.64 23.25 -0.04
C ARG A 43 -29.07 24.25 0.96
N LEU A 44 -29.01 23.86 2.23
CA LEU A 44 -28.35 24.62 3.29
C LEU A 44 -26.82 24.61 3.19
N ARG A 45 -26.23 23.89 2.24
CA ARG A 45 -24.79 23.87 1.96
C ARG A 45 -24.50 24.55 0.62
N GLN A 46 -23.52 25.44 0.60
CA GLN A 46 -23.06 26.15 -0.59
C GLN A 46 -21.56 25.95 -0.76
N SER A 47 -21.13 25.25 -1.81
CA SER A 47 -19.71 25.08 -2.11
C SER A 47 -19.03 26.41 -2.44
N LEU A 48 -17.82 26.59 -1.91
CA LEU A 48 -16.90 27.66 -2.27
C LEU A 48 -15.72 27.16 -3.12
N ASN A 49 -15.71 25.89 -3.51
CA ASN A 49 -14.68 25.31 -4.37
C ASN A 49 -14.58 26.03 -5.73
N GLY A 50 -13.48 25.76 -6.44
CA GLY A 50 -13.15 26.31 -7.73
C GLY A 50 -12.06 27.38 -7.62
N LYS A 51 -12.13 28.40 -8.48
CA LYS A 51 -11.07 29.41 -8.58
C LYS A 51 -11.14 30.43 -7.46
N TRP A 52 -10.00 30.66 -6.82
CA TRP A 52 -9.73 31.68 -5.82
C TRP A 52 -8.58 32.56 -6.31
N LYS A 53 -8.52 33.81 -5.84
CA LYS A 53 -7.35 34.65 -6.03
C LYS A 53 -6.29 34.29 -4.98
N ILE A 54 -5.03 34.41 -5.33
CA ILE A 54 -3.91 34.07 -4.44
C ILE A 54 -2.72 35.02 -4.62
N HIS A 55 -2.04 35.29 -3.51
CA HIS A 55 -0.67 35.77 -3.47
C HIS A 55 0.18 34.83 -2.61
N TYR A 56 1.37 34.48 -3.08
CA TYR A 56 2.32 33.61 -2.37
C TYR A 56 3.55 34.41 -1.93
N ALA A 57 3.74 34.52 -0.61
CA ALA A 57 4.91 35.15 0.01
C ALA A 57 5.91 34.08 0.47
N GLN A 58 7.21 34.32 0.25
CA GLN A 58 8.26 33.34 0.59
C GLN A 58 8.48 33.20 2.10
N ASN A 59 8.11 34.22 2.90
CA ASN A 59 8.14 34.16 4.35
C ASN A 59 7.15 35.12 5.02
N SER A 60 6.98 34.98 6.33
CA SER A 60 6.04 35.75 7.16
C SER A 60 6.27 37.27 7.13
N ASN A 61 7.50 37.73 6.92
CA ASN A 61 7.80 39.17 6.79
C ASN A 61 7.31 39.79 5.48
N GLN A 62 7.07 38.95 4.46
CA GLN A 62 6.60 39.33 3.13
C GLN A 62 5.10 39.09 2.94
N VAL A 63 4.37 38.75 4.00
CA VAL A 63 2.92 38.56 3.93
C VAL A 63 2.23 39.78 3.31
N LEU A 64 1.25 39.52 2.44
CA LEU A 64 0.52 40.57 1.75
C LEU A 64 -0.29 41.38 2.78
N LYS A 65 0.16 42.61 3.07
CA LYS A 65 -0.46 43.43 4.11
C LYS A 65 -1.86 43.87 3.68
N ASP A 66 -2.78 43.92 4.63
CA ASP A 66 -4.13 44.46 4.46
C ASP A 66 -5.00 43.76 3.40
N PHE A 67 -4.58 42.63 2.83
CA PHE A 67 -5.33 41.90 1.79
C PHE A 67 -6.76 41.51 2.18
N TYR A 68 -6.99 41.38 3.50
CA TYR A 68 -8.28 41.08 4.10
C TYR A 68 -9.26 42.26 4.09
N LYS A 69 -8.80 43.50 3.93
CA LYS A 69 -9.66 44.69 3.90
C LYS A 69 -10.51 44.73 2.63
N THR A 70 -11.72 45.29 2.72
CA THR A 70 -12.66 45.33 1.59
C THR A 70 -12.21 46.26 0.47
N GLU A 71 -11.43 47.29 0.78
CA GLU A 71 -10.88 48.25 -0.18
C GLU A 71 -9.54 47.84 -0.82
N PHE A 72 -9.01 46.67 -0.47
CA PHE A 72 -7.74 46.19 -1.02
C PHE A 72 -7.82 45.92 -2.53
N ASP A 73 -6.83 46.37 -3.29
CA ASP A 73 -6.76 46.15 -4.74
C ASP A 73 -6.25 44.75 -5.06
N GLU A 74 -7.11 43.95 -5.69
CA GLU A 74 -6.86 42.55 -6.01
C GLU A 74 -6.52 42.31 -7.48
N THR A 75 -6.27 43.37 -8.26
CA THR A 75 -6.01 43.27 -9.70
C THR A 75 -4.75 42.48 -10.03
N ASP A 76 -3.73 42.55 -9.18
CA ASP A 76 -2.44 41.87 -9.38
C ASP A 76 -2.36 40.47 -8.74
N LEU A 77 -3.47 39.94 -8.20
CA LEU A 77 -3.49 38.59 -7.63
C LEU A 77 -3.57 37.51 -8.72
N SER A 78 -2.82 36.43 -8.53
CA SER A 78 -2.90 35.22 -9.36
C SER A 78 -4.15 34.41 -9.03
N PHE A 79 -4.40 33.33 -9.77
CA PHE A 79 -5.49 32.39 -9.49
C PHE A 79 -4.97 31.01 -9.10
N ILE A 80 -5.71 30.32 -8.24
CA ILE A 80 -5.49 28.93 -7.83
C ILE A 80 -6.83 28.19 -7.74
N ASN A 81 -6.83 26.88 -7.94
CA ASN A 81 -8.00 26.05 -7.67
C ASN A 81 -7.99 25.58 -6.21
N VAL A 82 -9.16 25.62 -5.59
CA VAL A 82 -9.43 25.10 -4.24
C VAL A 82 -10.56 24.06 -4.36
N PRO A 83 -10.41 22.84 -3.82
CA PRO A 83 -9.21 22.33 -3.17
C PRO A 83 -8.02 22.12 -4.12
N GLY A 84 -6.81 22.17 -3.56
CA GLY A 84 -5.57 21.80 -4.25
C GLY A 84 -4.32 22.25 -3.50
N HIS A 85 -3.20 21.57 -3.75
CA HIS A 85 -1.91 21.94 -3.17
C HIS A 85 -1.26 23.12 -3.90
N LEU A 86 -0.57 23.97 -3.13
CA LEU A 86 0.18 25.13 -3.65
C LEU A 86 1.28 24.69 -4.61
N GLU A 87 2.09 23.74 -4.16
CA GLU A 87 3.30 23.28 -4.86
C GLU A 87 2.99 22.67 -6.24
N LEU A 88 1.87 21.95 -6.35
CA LEU A 88 1.42 21.30 -7.60
C LEU A 88 0.74 22.27 -8.58
N GLN A 89 0.44 23.49 -8.13
CA GLN A 89 -0.16 24.55 -8.93
C GLN A 89 0.83 25.69 -9.25
N GLY A 90 2.12 25.47 -8.98
CA GLY A 90 3.21 26.41 -9.32
C GLY A 90 3.56 27.42 -8.23
N PHE A 91 3.06 27.25 -7.00
CA PHE A 91 3.36 28.10 -5.86
C PHE A 91 4.23 27.35 -4.85
N GLY A 92 5.54 27.61 -4.87
CA GLY A 92 6.50 26.84 -4.07
C GLY A 92 7.03 25.62 -4.81
N SER A 93 7.54 24.64 -4.08
CA SER A 93 8.05 23.37 -4.62
C SER A 93 7.76 22.24 -3.63
N PRO A 94 7.37 21.04 -4.09
CA PRO A 94 7.25 19.86 -3.25
C PRO A 94 8.56 19.55 -2.52
N GLN A 95 8.48 18.98 -1.33
CA GLN A 95 9.60 18.42 -0.59
C GLN A 95 9.20 17.08 0.01
N TYR A 96 10.03 16.06 -0.17
CA TYR A 96 9.85 14.76 0.47
C TYR A 96 10.95 14.53 1.51
N VAL A 97 10.55 14.27 2.74
CA VAL A 97 11.39 13.89 3.87
C VAL A 97 10.65 12.86 4.71
N ASN A 98 11.39 11.90 5.27
CA ASN A 98 10.90 10.89 6.20
C ASN A 98 10.99 11.45 7.64
N VAL A 99 12.04 11.10 8.39
CA VAL A 99 12.20 11.42 9.83
C VAL A 99 12.59 12.87 10.08
N GLN A 100 13.30 13.49 9.15
CA GLN A 100 13.89 14.81 9.35
C GLN A 100 12.90 15.93 9.02
N TYR A 101 12.74 16.89 9.93
CA TYR A 101 11.90 18.06 9.65
C TYR A 101 12.38 18.83 8.40
N PRO A 102 11.47 19.46 7.63
CA PRO A 102 11.80 20.11 6.35
C PRO A 102 12.85 21.24 6.42
N TRP A 103 13.03 21.81 7.61
CA TRP A 103 13.97 22.89 7.93
C TRP A 103 15.31 22.39 8.50
N ASP A 104 15.53 21.09 8.62
CA ASP A 104 16.78 20.56 9.15
C ASP A 104 18.00 21.04 8.34
N GLY A 105 19.07 21.38 9.07
CA GLY A 105 20.28 22.00 8.52
C GLY A 105 20.13 23.45 7.99
N LYS A 106 18.91 24.00 7.93
CA LYS A 106 18.64 25.38 7.45
C LYS A 106 18.49 26.37 8.60
N GLU A 107 17.68 26.04 9.59
CA GLU A 107 17.44 26.84 10.79
C GLU A 107 17.59 25.95 12.05
N PHE A 108 18.30 26.43 13.08
CA PHE A 108 18.37 25.70 14.35
C PHE A 108 17.11 25.99 15.18
N LEU A 109 16.18 25.03 15.20
CA LEU A 109 14.90 25.15 15.87
C LEU A 109 14.71 24.04 16.92
N ARG A 110 13.98 24.36 17.97
CA ARG A 110 13.45 23.40 18.96
C ARG A 110 11.98 23.69 19.20
N PRO A 111 11.14 22.67 19.45
CA PRO A 111 9.75 22.90 19.82
C PRO A 111 9.64 23.93 20.96
N PRO A 112 8.70 24.90 20.90
CA PRO A 112 7.68 25.13 19.86
C PRO A 112 8.10 26.14 18.76
N GLN A 113 9.39 26.41 18.58
CA GLN A 113 9.87 27.40 17.60
C GLN A 113 9.53 26.99 16.16
N VAL A 114 9.21 27.96 15.31
CA VAL A 114 8.91 27.74 13.89
C VAL A 114 9.87 28.52 12.99
N PRO A 115 10.16 28.04 11.77
CA PRO A 115 11.03 28.73 10.83
C PRO A 115 10.62 30.18 10.61
N GLN A 116 11.59 31.09 10.51
CA GLN A 116 11.31 32.51 10.22
C GLN A 116 11.68 32.88 8.78
N GLU A 117 12.69 32.23 8.20
CA GLU A 117 13.18 32.56 6.86
C GLU A 117 12.41 31.84 5.75
N SER A 118 11.86 30.66 6.06
CA SER A 118 11.23 29.74 5.11
C SER A 118 9.73 29.47 5.34
N ASN A 119 9.13 30.14 6.33
CA ASN A 119 7.70 30.01 6.63
C ASN A 119 6.84 30.83 5.66
N ALA A 120 6.67 30.28 4.45
CA ALA A 120 5.87 30.85 3.38
C ALA A 120 4.41 31.07 3.80
N VAL A 121 3.78 32.09 3.20
CA VAL A 121 2.38 32.45 3.49
C VAL A 121 1.61 32.58 2.18
N ALA A 122 0.52 31.84 2.06
CA ALA A 122 -0.42 31.95 0.96
C ALA A 122 -1.65 32.77 1.39
N SER A 123 -1.85 33.92 0.76
CA SER A 123 -2.98 34.81 0.97
C SER A 123 -4.03 34.57 -0.10
N TYR A 124 -5.14 33.94 0.27
CA TYR A 124 -6.26 33.62 -0.62
C TYR A 124 -7.39 34.65 -0.49
N VAL A 125 -8.07 34.95 -1.60
CA VAL A 125 -9.27 35.78 -1.62
C VAL A 125 -10.36 35.14 -2.48
N LYS A 126 -11.58 35.10 -1.93
CA LYS A 126 -12.78 34.64 -2.61
C LYS A 126 -13.93 35.60 -2.38
N HIS A 127 -14.60 35.97 -3.47
CA HIS A 127 -15.86 36.66 -3.42
C HIS A 127 -17.00 35.67 -3.56
N PHE A 128 -18.07 35.87 -2.78
CA PHE A 128 -19.25 35.03 -2.82
C PHE A 128 -20.52 35.82 -2.48
N THR A 129 -21.65 35.36 -2.99
CA THR A 129 -22.99 35.80 -2.58
C THR A 129 -23.69 34.62 -1.93
N LEU A 130 -24.43 34.85 -0.86
CA LEU A 130 -25.22 33.77 -0.24
C LEU A 130 -26.32 33.28 -1.18
N ASN A 131 -26.42 31.96 -1.32
CA ASN A 131 -27.59 31.32 -1.89
C ASN A 131 -28.83 31.64 -1.05
N ASP A 132 -30.00 31.68 -1.70
CA ASP A 132 -31.25 32.07 -1.03
C ASP A 132 -31.58 31.24 0.21
N ALA A 133 -31.25 29.95 0.19
CA ALA A 133 -31.48 29.03 1.32
C ALA A 133 -30.67 29.38 2.58
N LEU A 134 -29.55 30.09 2.46
CA LEU A 134 -28.68 30.45 3.60
C LEU A 134 -29.04 31.80 4.22
N LYS A 135 -29.89 32.61 3.55
CA LYS A 135 -30.26 33.95 4.02
C LYS A 135 -31.10 33.88 5.29
N ASP A 136 -30.96 34.89 6.14
CA ASP A 136 -31.69 35.04 7.41
C ASP A 136 -31.50 33.88 8.41
N LYS A 137 -30.42 33.11 8.26
CA LYS A 137 -30.02 32.00 9.16
C LYS A 137 -28.65 32.27 9.76
N LYS A 138 -28.26 31.46 10.75
CA LYS A 138 -26.87 31.39 11.18
C LYS A 138 -26.06 30.70 10.10
N VAL A 139 -24.99 31.34 9.66
CA VAL A 139 -24.14 30.87 8.57
C VAL A 139 -22.74 30.60 9.09
N PHE A 140 -22.18 29.48 8.67
CA PHE A 140 -20.86 29.00 9.01
C PHE A 140 -20.05 28.79 7.75
N ILE A 141 -18.73 28.87 7.88
CA ILE A 141 -17.78 28.41 6.86
C ILE A 141 -17.01 27.21 7.41
N SER A 142 -16.86 26.17 6.59
CA SER A 142 -16.13 24.96 6.91
C SER A 142 -14.98 24.76 5.93
N PHE A 143 -13.78 24.59 6.47
CA PHE A 143 -12.58 24.19 5.73
C PHE A 143 -12.26 22.75 6.10
N GLN A 144 -12.41 21.82 5.16
CA GLN A 144 -12.31 20.37 5.44
C GLN A 144 -10.86 19.85 5.57
N GLY A 145 -9.86 20.68 5.26
CA GLY A 145 -8.44 20.33 5.38
C GLY A 145 -7.54 21.42 4.82
N VAL A 146 -6.66 21.97 5.67
CA VAL A 146 -5.78 23.09 5.34
C VAL A 146 -4.41 22.85 5.94
N ALA A 147 -3.39 22.70 5.09
CA ALA A 147 -2.01 22.48 5.53
C ALA A 147 -1.23 23.82 5.55
N THR A 148 -0.72 24.33 6.68
CA THR A 148 -0.74 23.70 8.04
C THR A 148 -1.44 24.54 9.11
N SER A 149 -1.59 25.85 8.94
CA SER A 149 -2.44 26.66 9.82
C SER A 149 -3.17 27.75 9.05
N ILE A 150 -4.34 28.13 9.55
CA ILE A 150 -5.28 29.02 8.84
C ILE A 150 -5.70 30.21 9.69
N PHE A 151 -5.72 31.40 9.09
CA PHE A 151 -6.38 32.59 9.63
C PHE A 151 -7.48 33.06 8.68
N VAL A 152 -8.66 33.37 9.21
CA VAL A 152 -9.86 33.68 8.41
C VAL A 152 -10.37 35.09 8.69
N TRP A 153 -10.69 35.82 7.62
CA TRP A 153 -11.37 37.11 7.67
C TRP A 153 -12.57 37.14 6.72
N VAL A 154 -13.66 37.78 7.17
CA VAL A 154 -14.84 38.06 6.34
C VAL A 154 -15.12 39.56 6.39
N ASN A 155 -15.20 40.17 5.21
CA ASN A 155 -15.46 41.60 5.03
C ASN A 155 -14.54 42.50 5.88
N GLY A 156 -13.25 42.16 5.98
CA GLY A 156 -12.26 42.92 6.76
C GLY A 156 -12.17 42.58 8.25
N ASN A 157 -13.08 41.76 8.77
CA ASN A 157 -13.13 41.38 10.19
C ASN A 157 -12.45 40.03 10.42
N PHE A 158 -11.65 39.94 11.47
CA PHE A 158 -11.02 38.67 11.87
C PHE A 158 -12.07 37.74 12.45
N VAL A 159 -12.18 36.55 11.88
CA VAL A 159 -13.14 35.52 12.29
C VAL A 159 -12.47 34.55 13.26
N GLY A 160 -11.35 33.93 12.86
CA GLY A 160 -10.72 32.89 13.68
C GLY A 160 -9.40 32.34 13.15
N TYR A 161 -8.88 31.37 13.89
CA TYR A 161 -7.62 30.65 13.65
C TYR A 161 -7.81 29.15 13.94
N SER A 162 -7.10 28.28 13.23
CA SER A 162 -7.01 26.85 13.56
C SER A 162 -5.68 26.23 13.11
N GLU A 163 -5.28 25.20 13.84
CA GLU A 163 -4.30 24.18 13.46
C GLU A 163 -5.01 22.81 13.25
N ASP A 164 -4.23 21.75 12.98
CA ASP A 164 -4.63 20.41 12.50
C ASP A 164 -5.06 20.39 11.02
N SER A 165 -4.16 19.86 10.19
CA SER A 165 -4.35 19.85 8.73
C SER A 165 -5.46 18.90 8.24
N PHE A 166 -5.88 17.91 9.03
CA PHE A 166 -6.66 16.76 8.54
C PHE A 166 -8.05 16.60 9.17
N THR A 167 -8.44 17.49 10.09
CA THR A 167 -9.82 17.62 10.58
C THR A 167 -10.43 18.97 10.19
N PRO A 168 -11.77 19.09 10.11
CA PRO A 168 -12.40 20.34 9.69
C PRO A 168 -12.17 21.50 10.65
N SER A 169 -11.90 22.69 10.11
CA SER A 169 -11.95 23.96 10.86
C SER A 169 -13.19 24.75 10.47
N GLU A 170 -14.08 24.98 11.42
CA GLU A 170 -15.37 25.63 11.18
C GLU A 170 -15.54 26.92 11.98
N PHE A 171 -16.16 27.93 11.38
CA PHE A 171 -16.35 29.24 12.01
C PHE A 171 -17.75 29.79 11.74
N GLU A 172 -18.42 30.32 12.76
CA GLU A 172 -19.65 31.10 12.57
C GLU A 172 -19.31 32.47 11.95
N ILE A 173 -19.96 32.81 10.84
CA ILE A 173 -19.72 34.06 10.11
C ILE A 173 -20.93 34.99 10.01
N SER A 174 -22.05 34.64 10.63
CA SER A 174 -23.34 35.35 10.58
C SER A 174 -23.19 36.88 10.72
N ASP A 175 -22.48 37.33 11.77
CA ASP A 175 -22.35 38.74 12.12
C ASP A 175 -21.40 39.54 11.22
N TYR A 176 -20.65 38.87 10.35
CA TYR A 176 -19.68 39.50 9.44
C TYR A 176 -20.21 39.66 8.01
N LEU A 177 -21.35 39.04 7.69
CA LEU A 177 -21.93 39.01 6.35
C LEU A 177 -22.64 40.34 6.02
N VAL A 178 -22.61 40.70 4.74
CA VAL A 178 -23.34 41.84 4.17
C VAL A 178 -24.26 41.38 3.04
N GLU A 179 -25.27 42.18 2.72
CA GLU A 179 -26.14 41.92 1.58
C GLU A 179 -25.36 41.98 0.26
N GLY A 180 -25.52 40.95 -0.58
CA GLY A 180 -24.85 40.86 -1.87
C GLY A 180 -23.45 40.23 -1.76
N ASP A 181 -22.46 40.92 -2.29
CA ASP A 181 -21.09 40.41 -2.44
C ASP A 181 -20.32 40.46 -1.12
N ASN A 182 -19.79 39.32 -0.71
CA ASN A 182 -19.00 39.14 0.50
C ASN A 182 -17.58 38.74 0.13
N LYS A 183 -16.60 39.35 0.81
CA LYS A 183 -15.18 39.04 0.65
C LYS A 183 -14.71 38.12 1.77
N LEU A 184 -14.27 36.93 1.39
CA LEU A 184 -13.51 36.00 2.23
C LEU A 184 -12.02 36.17 1.94
N ALA A 185 -11.23 36.36 2.98
CA ALA A 185 -9.77 36.40 2.90
C ALA A 185 -9.18 35.39 3.89
N VAL A 186 -8.23 34.59 3.42
CA VAL A 186 -7.62 33.50 4.19
C VAL A 186 -6.10 33.60 4.09
N ALA A 187 -5.39 33.53 5.21
CA ALA A 187 -3.94 33.36 5.22
C ALA A 187 -3.60 31.95 5.69
N VAL A 188 -2.90 31.19 4.85
CA VAL A 188 -2.37 29.87 5.19
C VAL A 188 -0.87 29.98 5.39
N TYR A 189 -0.40 29.66 6.60
CA TYR A 189 1.02 29.61 6.92
C TYR A 189 1.53 28.18 6.71
N ARG A 190 2.72 28.08 6.10
CA ARG A 190 3.39 26.80 5.85
C ARG A 190 3.77 26.09 7.16
N TYR A 191 4.27 26.84 8.14
CA TYR A 191 4.70 26.30 9.43
C TYR A 191 4.03 26.98 10.60
N SER A 192 3.62 26.17 11.58
CA SER A 192 3.11 26.58 12.89
C SER A 192 3.50 25.52 13.95
N THR A 193 2.95 25.57 15.16
CA THR A 193 3.24 24.55 16.18
C THR A 193 2.78 23.16 15.75
N ALA A 194 1.67 23.06 15.03
CA ALA A 194 1.20 21.81 14.42
C ALA A 194 2.22 21.16 13.49
N SER A 195 3.12 21.90 12.84
CA SER A 195 4.15 21.30 11.99
C SER A 195 5.12 20.40 12.74
N TRP A 196 5.25 20.55 14.06
CA TRP A 196 6.00 19.61 14.87
C TRP A 196 5.27 18.29 15.09
N LEU A 197 3.93 18.28 15.00
CA LEU A 197 3.05 17.12 15.21
C LEU A 197 2.62 16.46 13.88
N GLU A 198 3.11 16.94 12.75
CA GLU A 198 2.76 16.49 11.40
C GLU A 198 4.03 16.07 10.63
N ASP A 199 4.83 15.24 11.27
CA ASP A 199 6.12 14.76 10.75
C ASP A 199 6.03 13.43 9.98
N GLN A 200 4.84 13.04 9.51
CA GLN A 200 4.62 11.82 8.71
C GLN A 200 5.63 11.65 7.57
N ASP A 201 6.05 10.42 7.29
CA ASP A 201 6.85 10.07 6.11
C ASP A 201 6.05 10.24 4.80
N PHE A 202 6.00 11.48 4.31
CA PHE A 202 5.24 11.82 3.11
C PHE A 202 5.72 13.11 2.42
N TRP A 203 5.07 13.45 1.30
CA TRP A 203 5.27 14.75 0.67
C TRP A 203 4.73 15.91 1.52
N ARG A 204 5.62 16.85 1.83
CA ARG A 204 5.31 18.13 2.47
C ARG A 204 4.66 19.07 1.44
N LEU A 205 3.34 18.97 1.33
CA LEU A 205 2.48 19.78 0.46
C LEU A 205 1.54 20.66 1.29
N TYR A 206 1.30 21.90 0.85
CA TYR A 206 0.59 22.91 1.65
C TYR A 206 -0.61 23.49 0.90
N GLY A 207 -1.45 24.25 1.61
CA GLY A 207 -2.62 24.93 1.04
C GLY A 207 -3.95 24.34 1.48
N ILE A 208 -5.04 24.83 0.88
CA ILE A 208 -6.41 24.38 1.14
C ILE A 208 -6.67 23.16 0.24
N PHE A 209 -6.44 21.96 0.77
CA PHE A 209 -6.35 20.73 -0.03
C PHE A 209 -7.58 19.83 0.04
N ARG A 210 -8.56 20.16 0.90
CA ARG A 210 -9.91 19.59 0.91
C ARG A 210 -10.97 20.69 0.77
N ASP A 211 -12.21 20.28 0.60
CA ASP A 211 -13.34 21.14 0.27
C ASP A 211 -13.52 22.34 1.22
N VAL A 212 -14.05 23.43 0.66
CA VAL A 212 -14.53 24.59 1.40
C VAL A 212 -15.99 24.83 1.04
N TYR A 213 -16.82 25.00 2.06
CA TYR A 213 -18.23 25.34 1.85
C TYR A 213 -18.77 26.22 2.96
N LEU A 214 -19.83 26.96 2.63
CA LEU A 214 -20.71 27.56 3.61
C LEU A 214 -21.80 26.57 3.97
N TYR A 215 -22.26 26.59 5.21
CA TYR A 215 -23.50 25.95 5.59
C TYR A 215 -24.32 26.84 6.51
N ALA A 216 -25.63 26.66 6.50
CA ALA A 216 -26.53 27.29 7.45
C ALA A 216 -27.30 26.24 8.23
N ILE A 217 -27.61 26.54 9.49
CA ILE A 217 -28.42 25.65 10.33
C ILE A 217 -29.89 26.12 10.34
N PRO A 218 -30.86 25.20 10.42
CA PRO A 218 -32.26 25.55 10.66
C PRO A 218 -32.45 26.16 12.06
N LYS A 219 -33.67 26.65 12.34
CA LYS A 219 -33.99 27.27 13.65
C LYS A 219 -33.87 26.29 14.82
N VAL A 220 -34.12 25.02 14.57
CA VAL A 220 -33.90 23.91 15.50
C VAL A 220 -33.01 22.93 14.76
N HIS A 221 -31.83 22.67 15.30
CA HIS A 221 -30.80 21.91 14.60
C HIS A 221 -30.20 20.86 15.52
N VAL A 222 -30.10 19.62 15.06
CA VAL A 222 -29.27 18.59 15.68
C VAL A 222 -27.81 18.93 15.41
N GLN A 223 -27.13 19.54 16.38
CA GLN A 223 -25.73 19.96 16.25
C GLN A 223 -24.78 18.78 16.32
N ASP A 224 -25.05 17.82 17.20
CA ASP A 224 -24.24 16.60 17.31
C ASP A 224 -25.11 15.38 17.59
N LEU A 225 -24.63 14.22 17.15
CA LEU A 225 -25.33 12.96 17.12
C LEU A 225 -24.35 11.80 17.30
N PHE A 226 -24.62 10.95 18.28
CA PHE A 226 -23.92 9.68 18.49
C PHE A 226 -24.93 8.54 18.42
N VAL A 227 -24.82 7.73 17.36
CA VAL A 227 -25.65 6.55 17.12
C VAL A 227 -24.81 5.30 17.34
N LYS A 228 -25.19 4.48 18.32
CA LYS A 228 -24.50 3.22 18.66
C LYS A 228 -25.38 2.04 18.26
N GLY A 229 -24.99 1.32 17.22
CA GLY A 229 -25.59 0.05 16.83
C GLY A 229 -24.81 -1.13 17.42
N ASP A 230 -25.23 -1.68 18.56
CA ASP A 230 -24.63 -2.90 19.14
C ASP A 230 -25.36 -4.17 18.68
N TYR A 231 -24.66 -5.30 18.68
CA TYR A 231 -25.23 -6.61 18.37
C TYR A 231 -24.87 -7.65 19.43
N ASP A 232 -25.90 -8.11 20.15
CA ASP A 232 -25.75 -9.26 21.04
C ASP A 232 -25.79 -10.56 20.22
N TYR A 233 -24.61 -11.12 19.98
CA TYR A 233 -24.45 -12.38 19.25
C TYR A 233 -24.97 -13.62 19.99
N GLN A 234 -25.24 -13.53 21.30
CA GLN A 234 -25.83 -14.63 22.08
C GLN A 234 -27.35 -14.68 21.90
N THR A 235 -28.01 -13.53 22.00
CA THR A 235 -29.47 -13.42 21.80
C THR A 235 -29.87 -13.20 20.35
N LYS A 236 -28.90 -12.83 19.49
CA LYS A 236 -29.07 -12.43 18.08
C LYS A 236 -29.97 -11.20 17.92
N ALA A 237 -29.85 -10.25 18.84
CA ALA A 237 -30.64 -9.03 18.84
C ALA A 237 -29.75 -7.78 18.70
N GLY A 238 -30.29 -6.76 18.03
CA GLY A 238 -29.68 -5.44 17.96
C GLY A 238 -30.11 -4.56 19.12
N GLN A 239 -29.21 -3.66 19.51
CA GLN A 239 -29.49 -2.52 20.38
C GLN A 239 -29.10 -1.24 19.64
N LEU A 240 -29.96 -0.23 19.71
CA LEU A 240 -29.72 1.09 19.14
C LEU A 240 -29.81 2.13 20.25
N ASP A 241 -28.70 2.82 20.50
CA ASP A 241 -28.68 4.01 21.36
C ASP A 241 -28.50 5.26 20.48
N ILE A 242 -29.34 6.27 20.69
CA ILE A 242 -29.33 7.55 19.98
C ILE A 242 -29.14 8.64 21.03
N ASP A 243 -27.96 9.23 21.08
CA ASP A 243 -27.64 10.40 21.89
C ASP A 243 -27.50 11.61 20.96
N LEU A 244 -28.24 12.67 21.17
CA LEU A 244 -28.13 13.89 20.34
C LEU A 244 -28.16 15.17 21.17
N LYS A 245 -27.53 16.20 20.61
CA LYS A 245 -27.52 17.57 21.12
C LYS A 245 -28.14 18.49 20.08
N ALA A 246 -29.22 19.16 20.46
CA ALA A 246 -29.93 20.14 19.66
C ALA A 246 -29.60 21.58 20.11
N VAL A 247 -29.61 22.50 19.15
CA VAL A 247 -29.41 23.94 19.38
C VAL A 247 -30.50 24.76 18.68
N GLY A 248 -30.67 26.01 19.12
CA GLY A 248 -31.69 26.93 18.61
C GLY A 248 -33.00 26.83 19.40
N ASP A 249 -34.15 26.92 18.71
CA ASP A 249 -35.49 26.93 19.32
C ASP A 249 -35.97 25.51 19.69
N TYR A 250 -35.14 24.71 20.36
CA TYR A 250 -35.37 23.27 20.60
C TYR A 250 -36.36 22.96 21.74
N GLU A 251 -36.68 23.94 22.59
CA GLU A 251 -37.61 23.74 23.70
C GLU A 251 -38.98 23.25 23.20
N ASP A 252 -39.54 22.24 23.87
CA ASP A 252 -40.82 21.59 23.56
C ASP A 252 -40.89 20.91 22.16
N LYS A 253 -39.76 20.78 21.45
CA LYS A 253 -39.70 20.09 20.14
C LYS A 253 -39.59 18.57 20.30
N LYS A 254 -40.10 17.85 19.30
CA LYS A 254 -40.06 16.38 19.26
C LYS A 254 -39.12 15.90 18.16
N ILE A 255 -38.49 14.76 18.40
CA ILE A 255 -37.70 14.01 17.42
C ILE A 255 -38.45 12.72 17.13
N LYS A 256 -38.90 12.54 15.88
CA LYS A 256 -39.38 11.25 15.39
C LYS A 256 -38.22 10.48 14.80
N TYR A 257 -37.92 9.30 15.32
CA TYR A 257 -36.92 8.40 14.76
C TYR A 257 -37.58 7.27 13.96
N VAL A 258 -37.00 6.92 12.81
CA VAL A 258 -37.42 5.80 11.97
C VAL A 258 -36.18 5.01 11.57
N LEU A 259 -36.07 3.76 12.01
CA LEU A 259 -35.04 2.81 11.58
C LEU A 259 -35.65 1.85 10.56
N SER A 260 -35.01 1.68 9.42
CA SER A 260 -35.49 0.82 8.34
C SER A 260 -34.36 0.10 7.60
N ASP A 261 -34.71 -0.96 6.87
CA ASP A 261 -33.87 -1.60 5.86
C ASP A 261 -34.67 -1.81 4.56
N TYR A 262 -34.13 -2.61 3.63
CA TYR A 262 -34.80 -2.91 2.37
C TYR A 262 -36.08 -3.74 2.52
N GLU A 263 -36.33 -4.38 3.67
CA GLU A 263 -37.56 -5.14 3.97
C GLU A 263 -38.66 -4.25 4.59
N GLY A 264 -38.29 -3.09 5.15
CA GLY A 264 -39.22 -2.07 5.65
C GLY A 264 -38.77 -1.44 6.98
N ILE A 265 -39.73 -0.90 7.74
CA ILE A 265 -39.47 -0.29 9.05
C ILE A 265 -39.15 -1.38 10.08
N VAL A 266 -38.01 -1.25 10.75
CA VAL A 266 -37.60 -2.09 11.88
C VAL A 266 -38.22 -1.57 13.18
N THR A 267 -38.14 -0.26 13.41
CA THR A 267 -38.74 0.41 14.56
C THR A 267 -38.93 1.90 14.27
N GLU A 268 -39.94 2.51 14.88
CA GLU A 268 -40.16 3.96 14.86
C GLU A 268 -40.75 4.43 16.19
N GLY A 269 -40.57 5.71 16.51
CA GLY A 269 -41.15 6.33 17.69
C GLY A 269 -40.81 7.81 17.79
N ASP A 270 -41.31 8.44 18.85
CA ASP A 270 -41.10 9.85 19.12
C ASP A 270 -40.45 10.04 20.50
N ALA A 271 -39.53 10.99 20.59
CA ALA A 271 -38.95 11.44 21.85
C ALA A 271 -38.87 12.97 21.91
N SER A 272 -38.66 13.54 23.08
CA SER A 272 -38.60 15.00 23.27
C SER A 272 -37.21 15.41 23.76
N VAL A 273 -36.72 16.52 23.22
CA VAL A 273 -35.46 17.13 23.66
C VAL A 273 -35.68 17.71 25.07
N ASN A 274 -34.72 17.51 25.97
CA ASN A 274 -34.79 18.05 27.32
C ASN A 274 -34.47 19.56 27.34
N GLY A 275 -34.61 20.21 28.51
CA GLY A 275 -34.34 21.65 28.64
C GLY A 275 -32.88 22.06 28.37
N ASP A 276 -31.95 21.13 28.45
CA ASP A 276 -30.52 21.34 28.19
C ASP A 276 -30.16 21.10 26.70
N GLY A 277 -31.14 20.81 25.85
CA GLY A 277 -30.93 20.55 24.43
C GLY A 277 -30.49 19.11 24.13
N GLU A 278 -30.57 18.19 25.09
CA GLU A 278 -30.10 16.82 24.93
C GLU A 278 -31.27 15.84 24.79
N LEU A 279 -31.04 14.75 24.07
CA LEU A 279 -31.94 13.61 23.98
C LEU A 279 -31.14 12.31 23.97
N SER A 280 -31.59 11.33 24.76
CA SER A 280 -31.12 9.95 24.73
C SER A 280 -32.29 8.99 24.56
N VAL A 281 -32.19 8.11 23.56
CA VAL A 281 -33.14 7.02 23.29
C VAL A 281 -32.38 5.71 23.24
N SER A 282 -32.89 4.67 23.90
CA SER A 282 -32.32 3.32 23.84
C SER A 282 -33.40 2.32 23.43
N LEU A 283 -33.12 1.54 22.39
CA LEU A 283 -34.01 0.55 21.80
C LEU A 283 -33.33 -0.81 21.81
N GLU A 284 -33.93 -1.79 22.47
CA GLU A 284 -33.39 -3.13 22.62
C GLU A 284 -34.19 -4.17 21.84
N ASN A 285 -33.65 -5.38 21.72
CA ASN A 285 -34.32 -6.55 21.14
C ASN A 285 -34.73 -6.35 19.67
N LEU A 286 -34.00 -5.51 18.93
CA LEU A 286 -34.27 -5.23 17.52
C LEU A 286 -33.91 -6.46 16.66
N LYS A 287 -34.78 -6.79 15.72
CA LYS A 287 -34.53 -7.88 14.77
C LYS A 287 -33.70 -7.34 13.60
N ILE A 288 -32.38 -7.50 13.68
CA ILE A 288 -31.42 -6.97 12.69
C ILE A 288 -30.47 -8.06 12.17
N LYS A 289 -29.73 -7.74 11.10
CA LYS A 289 -28.56 -8.48 10.61
C LYS A 289 -27.30 -7.70 10.98
N PRO A 290 -26.28 -8.35 11.57
CA PRO A 290 -25.08 -7.63 12.00
C PRO A 290 -24.22 -7.20 10.80
N TRP A 291 -23.46 -6.12 11.00
CA TRP A 291 -22.46 -5.63 10.05
C TRP A 291 -21.13 -6.39 10.24
N SER A 292 -20.45 -6.68 9.14
CA SER A 292 -19.05 -7.13 9.09
C SER A 292 -18.42 -6.74 7.74
N ALA A 293 -17.09 -6.88 7.60
CA ALA A 293 -16.44 -6.66 6.30
C ALA A 293 -16.82 -7.71 5.23
N GLU A 294 -17.34 -8.87 5.64
CA GLU A 294 -17.86 -9.91 4.74
C GLU A 294 -19.31 -9.61 4.32
N SER A 295 -20.11 -9.04 5.24
CA SER A 295 -21.53 -8.73 5.06
C SER A 295 -21.82 -7.31 5.59
N PRO A 296 -21.58 -6.25 4.79
CA PRO A 296 -21.71 -4.86 5.24
C PRO A 296 -23.18 -4.41 5.30
N LYS A 297 -23.96 -5.01 6.21
CA LYS A 297 -25.38 -4.66 6.39
C LYS A 297 -25.53 -3.34 7.12
N LEU A 298 -26.11 -2.36 6.44
CA LEU A 298 -26.44 -1.04 6.96
C LEU A 298 -27.96 -0.84 7.01
N TYR A 299 -28.40 -0.10 8.03
CA TYR A 299 -29.78 0.33 8.24
C TYR A 299 -29.89 1.84 8.06
N ASP A 300 -31.03 2.30 7.60
CA ASP A 300 -31.37 3.72 7.46
C ASP A 300 -32.06 4.21 8.73
N LEU A 301 -31.37 5.01 9.53
CA LEU A 301 -31.95 5.78 10.62
C LEU A 301 -32.25 7.20 10.12
N VAL A 302 -33.50 7.61 10.16
CA VAL A 302 -33.91 8.97 9.83
C VAL A 302 -34.53 9.62 11.07
N LEU A 303 -33.96 10.73 11.50
CA LEU A 303 -34.51 11.57 12.57
C LEU A 303 -35.24 12.75 11.94
N HIS A 304 -36.50 12.94 12.28
CA HIS A 304 -37.28 14.11 11.90
C HIS A 304 -37.45 15.02 13.11
N VAL A 305 -36.91 16.24 13.03
CA VAL A 305 -37.18 17.28 14.02
C VAL A 305 -38.53 17.89 13.72
N LEU A 306 -39.42 17.87 14.71
CA LEU A 306 -40.81 18.31 14.60
C LEU A 306 -41.06 19.57 15.41
N ASP A 307 -41.63 20.58 14.74
CA ASP A 307 -42.24 21.76 15.36
C ASP A 307 -43.75 21.74 15.08
N ASP A 308 -44.58 21.60 16.12
CA ASP A 308 -46.05 21.46 15.98
C ASP A 308 -46.46 20.42 14.91
N ASP A 309 -45.83 19.25 14.94
CA ASP A 309 -45.98 18.13 13.99
C ASP A 309 -45.53 18.42 12.54
N GLN A 310 -44.90 19.57 12.28
CA GLN A 310 -44.25 19.88 11.00
C GLN A 310 -42.77 19.53 11.05
N VAL A 311 -42.28 18.85 10.01
CA VAL A 311 -40.85 18.56 9.86
C VAL A 311 -40.10 19.86 9.56
N VAL A 312 -39.16 20.21 10.42
CA VAL A 312 -38.27 21.40 10.28
C VAL A 312 -36.82 21.02 10.00
N GLU A 313 -36.45 19.77 10.25
CA GLU A 313 -35.16 19.19 9.87
C GLU A 313 -35.27 17.66 9.72
N VAL A 314 -34.49 17.10 8.81
CA VAL A 314 -34.36 15.66 8.56
C VAL A 314 -32.89 15.28 8.62
N VAL A 315 -32.53 14.34 9.50
CA VAL A 315 -31.15 13.87 9.71
C VAL A 315 -31.07 12.38 9.39
N PRO A 316 -30.55 12.00 8.21
CA PRO A 316 -30.28 10.60 7.88
C PRO A 316 -28.90 10.14 8.34
N VAL A 317 -28.85 8.93 8.90
CA VAL A 317 -27.62 8.25 9.31
C VAL A 317 -27.68 6.78 8.91
N LYS A 318 -26.58 6.24 8.38
CA LYS A 318 -26.42 4.81 8.15
C LYS A 318 -25.93 4.14 9.43
N VAL A 319 -26.57 3.05 9.83
CA VAL A 319 -26.24 2.32 11.07
C VAL A 319 -25.85 0.88 10.76
N GLY A 320 -24.62 0.50 11.10
CA GLY A 320 -24.18 -0.88 11.13
C GLY A 320 -24.24 -1.44 12.55
N PHE A 321 -24.97 -2.54 12.76
CA PHE A 321 -25.06 -3.18 14.08
C PHE A 321 -23.91 -4.16 14.27
N ARG A 322 -22.98 -3.85 15.18
CA ARG A 322 -21.84 -4.74 15.44
C ARG A 322 -21.33 -4.61 16.87
N ARG A 323 -20.83 -5.72 17.40
CA ARG A 323 -20.09 -5.74 18.67
C ARG A 323 -18.63 -6.02 18.41
N PHE A 324 -17.75 -5.09 18.76
CA PHE A 324 -16.30 -5.32 18.74
C PHE A 324 -15.75 -5.21 20.15
N GLU A 325 -15.11 -6.27 20.64
CA GLU A 325 -14.59 -6.32 22.01
C GLU A 325 -13.30 -7.12 22.08
N ILE A 326 -12.41 -6.76 23.00
CA ILE A 326 -11.29 -7.62 23.39
C ILE A 326 -11.77 -8.51 24.53
N LYS A 327 -11.81 -9.82 24.31
CA LYS A 327 -12.22 -10.80 25.30
C LYS A 327 -11.30 -12.01 25.25
N ASP A 328 -10.86 -12.46 26.43
CA ASP A 328 -9.91 -13.56 26.57
C ASP A 328 -8.66 -13.37 25.70
N LYS A 329 -8.19 -12.11 25.61
CA LYS A 329 -7.03 -11.66 24.83
C LYS A 329 -7.19 -11.75 23.31
N LEU A 330 -8.42 -11.86 22.82
CA LEU A 330 -8.75 -11.87 21.39
C LEU A 330 -9.66 -10.69 21.05
N MET A 331 -9.39 -10.01 19.95
CA MET A 331 -10.32 -9.07 19.32
C MET A 331 -11.42 -9.86 18.60
N LEU A 332 -12.65 -9.69 19.06
CA LEU A 332 -13.82 -10.40 18.56
C LEU A 332 -14.78 -9.41 17.90
N LEU A 333 -15.21 -9.73 16.67
CA LEU A 333 -16.35 -9.09 16.03
C LEU A 333 -17.54 -10.04 16.12
N ASN A 334 -18.66 -9.56 16.67
CA ASN A 334 -19.90 -10.32 16.83
C ASN A 334 -19.65 -11.69 17.50
N GLY A 335 -18.73 -11.72 18.48
CA GLY A 335 -18.36 -12.92 19.24
C GLY A 335 -17.39 -13.87 18.53
N LYS A 336 -16.81 -13.47 17.39
CA LYS A 336 -15.88 -14.29 16.60
C LYS A 336 -14.55 -13.59 16.39
N ARG A 337 -13.44 -14.33 16.49
CA ARG A 337 -12.09 -13.84 16.19
C ARG A 337 -12.01 -13.43 14.72
N ILE A 338 -11.46 -12.25 14.45
CA ILE A 338 -11.13 -11.80 13.10
C ILE A 338 -9.60 -11.76 12.89
N VAL A 339 -9.15 -11.85 11.66
CA VAL A 339 -7.75 -11.62 11.27
C VAL A 339 -7.71 -10.43 10.32
N PHE A 340 -6.91 -9.43 10.65
CA PHE A 340 -6.64 -8.26 9.84
C PHE A 340 -5.71 -8.64 8.69
N LYS A 341 -6.27 -8.58 7.49
CA LYS A 341 -5.56 -8.72 6.22
C LYS A 341 -5.54 -7.33 5.61
N GLY A 342 -4.76 -6.48 6.26
CA GLY A 342 -4.85 -5.04 6.13
C GLY A 342 -3.76 -4.42 5.27
N VAL A 343 -3.92 -3.14 4.97
CA VAL A 343 -2.91 -2.31 4.34
C VAL A 343 -2.95 -0.90 4.93
N ASN A 344 -1.79 -0.26 5.07
CA ASN A 344 -1.68 1.17 5.36
C ASN A 344 -1.98 1.96 4.09
N ARG A 345 -2.74 3.06 4.19
CA ARG A 345 -3.10 3.87 3.02
C ARG A 345 -2.96 5.36 3.33
N HIS A 346 -1.99 5.99 2.66
CA HIS A 346 -2.00 7.43 2.46
C HIS A 346 -3.05 7.85 1.42
N GLU A 347 -3.73 8.98 1.68
CA GLU A 347 -4.51 9.69 0.65
C GLU A 347 -3.57 10.27 -0.41
N PHE A 348 -3.29 9.55 -1.50
CA PHE A 348 -2.33 10.02 -2.51
C PHE A 348 -2.75 9.85 -3.98
N ASN A 349 -2.54 10.90 -4.76
CA ASN A 349 -2.68 10.94 -6.22
C ASN A 349 -1.43 11.57 -6.87
N ALA A 350 -0.85 10.88 -7.84
CA ALA A 350 0.39 11.30 -8.49
C ALA A 350 0.32 12.67 -9.20
N ARG A 351 -0.89 13.19 -9.46
CA ARG A 351 -1.11 14.50 -10.09
C ARG A 351 -1.63 15.55 -9.12
N THR A 352 -2.47 15.17 -8.17
CA THR A 352 -3.16 16.11 -7.26
C THR A 352 -2.69 16.04 -5.81
N GLY A 353 -1.68 15.21 -5.49
CA GLY A 353 -1.18 15.02 -4.13
C GLY A 353 -2.26 14.41 -3.25
N ARG A 354 -2.55 15.03 -2.11
CA ARG A 354 -3.59 14.57 -1.17
C ARG A 354 -4.99 15.10 -1.48
N CYS A 355 -5.18 15.78 -2.60
CA CYS A 355 -6.50 16.18 -3.09
C CYS A 355 -7.14 15.01 -3.85
N ILE A 356 -7.70 14.05 -3.09
CA ILE A 356 -8.26 12.78 -3.57
C ILE A 356 -9.73 12.91 -3.93
N THR A 357 -10.15 12.29 -5.02
CA THR A 357 -11.55 12.26 -5.47
C THR A 357 -12.30 11.02 -4.97
N GLU A 358 -13.63 11.02 -5.05
CA GLU A 358 -14.42 9.80 -4.79
C GLU A 358 -14.09 8.67 -5.77
N GLU A 359 -13.74 8.99 -7.03
CA GLU A 359 -13.31 7.99 -8.00
C GLU A 359 -12.02 7.29 -7.58
N ASP A 360 -11.04 8.05 -7.07
CA ASP A 360 -9.81 7.48 -6.50
C ASP A 360 -10.14 6.55 -5.32
N MET A 361 -10.97 7.00 -4.36
CA MET A 361 -11.35 6.20 -3.19
C MET A 361 -12.08 4.90 -3.57
N LEU A 362 -13.01 4.97 -4.53
CA LEU A 362 -13.73 3.79 -5.04
C LEU A 362 -12.80 2.83 -5.78
N TRP A 363 -11.81 3.35 -6.52
CA TRP A 363 -10.80 2.51 -7.16
C TRP A 363 -9.99 1.75 -6.10
N ASP A 364 -9.49 2.46 -5.08
CA ASP A 364 -8.70 1.88 -4.00
C ASP A 364 -9.46 0.75 -3.29
N ILE A 365 -10.70 1.00 -2.88
CA ILE A 365 -11.56 0.04 -2.17
C ILE A 365 -11.81 -1.21 -3.03
N LYS A 366 -12.08 -1.03 -4.32
CA LYS A 366 -12.33 -2.15 -5.23
C LYS A 366 -11.08 -2.99 -5.41
N VAL A 367 -9.91 -2.37 -5.58
CA VAL A 367 -8.64 -3.10 -5.68
C VAL A 367 -8.36 -3.85 -4.39
N MET A 368 -8.55 -3.23 -3.22
CA MET A 368 -8.41 -3.91 -1.93
C MET A 368 -9.30 -5.15 -1.85
N LYS A 369 -10.60 -5.02 -2.12
CA LYS A 369 -11.55 -6.14 -2.08
C LYS A 369 -11.21 -7.24 -3.09
N GLN A 370 -10.81 -6.87 -4.31
CA GLN A 370 -10.42 -7.81 -5.37
C GLN A 370 -9.16 -8.62 -5.03
N HIS A 371 -8.32 -8.12 -4.11
CA HIS A 371 -7.09 -8.76 -3.65
C HIS A 371 -7.20 -9.27 -2.20
N ASN A 372 -8.43 -9.56 -1.75
CA ASN A 372 -8.73 -10.17 -0.45
C ASN A 372 -8.32 -9.33 0.79
N ILE A 373 -8.08 -8.03 0.62
CA ILE A 373 -7.81 -7.10 1.74
C ILE A 373 -9.13 -6.79 2.46
N ASN A 374 -9.14 -6.94 3.78
CA ASN A 374 -10.33 -6.75 4.62
C ASN A 374 -10.26 -5.55 5.57
N ALA A 375 -9.09 -4.89 5.67
CA ALA A 375 -8.89 -3.80 6.59
C ALA A 375 -7.96 -2.71 6.02
N VAL A 376 -8.09 -1.50 6.55
CA VAL A 376 -7.24 -0.35 6.21
C VAL A 376 -6.88 0.42 7.48
N ARG A 377 -5.62 0.84 7.58
CA ARG A 377 -5.17 1.84 8.56
C ARG A 377 -4.99 3.18 7.86
N THR A 378 -5.53 4.23 8.45
CA THR A 378 -5.49 5.61 7.91
C THR A 378 -4.16 6.28 8.25
N SER A 379 -3.08 5.77 7.67
CA SER A 379 -1.71 6.24 7.93
C SER A 379 -1.50 7.69 7.45
N HIS A 380 -1.19 8.68 8.29
CA HIS A 380 -1.26 8.68 9.77
C HIS A 380 -2.07 9.89 10.24
N TYR A 381 -3.31 9.95 9.78
CA TYR A 381 -4.23 11.07 9.97
C TYR A 381 -5.65 10.70 9.55
N PRO A 382 -6.68 11.42 10.04
CA PRO A 382 -8.05 11.16 9.63
C PRO A 382 -8.26 11.47 8.14
N ASN A 383 -8.89 10.55 7.41
CA ASN A 383 -9.20 10.70 5.98
C ASN A 383 -10.42 11.60 5.75
N GLN A 384 -10.78 11.85 4.50
CA GLN A 384 -12.05 12.51 4.17
C GLN A 384 -13.25 11.67 4.64
N THR A 385 -14.30 12.30 5.17
CA THR A 385 -15.53 11.63 5.64
C THR A 385 -16.07 10.58 4.66
N ARG A 386 -16.05 10.88 3.35
CA ARG A 386 -16.54 9.96 2.31
C ARG A 386 -15.80 8.61 2.30
N TRP A 387 -14.53 8.56 2.74
CA TRP A 387 -13.77 7.31 2.87
C TRP A 387 -14.42 6.33 3.84
N TYR A 388 -14.88 6.82 5.00
CA TYR A 388 -15.49 5.99 6.04
C TYR A 388 -16.89 5.54 5.64
N GLU A 389 -17.69 6.42 5.01
CA GLU A 389 -18.97 6.03 4.40
C GLU A 389 -18.78 4.88 3.40
N LEU A 390 -17.76 4.97 2.53
CA LEU A 390 -17.45 3.92 1.57
C LEU A 390 -16.96 2.63 2.24
N CYS A 391 -16.18 2.73 3.32
CA CYS A 391 -15.73 1.56 4.08
C CYS A 391 -16.90 0.86 4.82
N ASP A 392 -17.89 1.62 5.30
CA ASP A 392 -19.15 1.10 5.83
C ASP A 392 -19.94 0.35 4.76
N GLU A 393 -20.07 0.94 3.55
CA GLU A 393 -20.83 0.43 2.41
C GLU A 393 -20.20 -0.82 1.78
N TYR A 394 -18.87 -0.83 1.58
CA TYR A 394 -18.15 -1.90 0.89
C TYR A 394 -17.60 -2.98 1.83
N GLY A 395 -17.55 -2.73 3.14
CA GLY A 395 -17.04 -3.68 4.12
C GLY A 395 -15.51 -3.70 4.19
N LEU A 396 -14.95 -2.73 4.91
CA LEU A 396 -13.55 -2.71 5.34
C LEU A 396 -13.50 -2.38 6.83
N TYR A 397 -12.65 -3.08 7.58
CA TYR A 397 -12.34 -2.68 8.95
C TYR A 397 -11.35 -1.52 8.94
N VAL A 398 -11.60 -0.49 9.73
CA VAL A 398 -10.78 0.73 9.76
C VAL A 398 -10.15 0.90 11.14
N ILE A 399 -8.83 1.11 11.14
CA ILE A 399 -8.12 1.78 12.23
C ILE A 399 -8.08 3.27 11.88
N ASP A 400 -8.81 4.06 12.64
CA ASP A 400 -8.86 5.51 12.46
C ASP A 400 -7.83 6.17 13.36
N GLU A 401 -6.90 6.91 12.77
CA GLU A 401 -5.69 7.36 13.44
C GLU A 401 -5.61 8.89 13.50
N ALA A 402 -5.39 9.41 14.71
CA ALA A 402 -5.25 10.84 14.89
C ALA A 402 -4.01 11.36 14.17
N ASN A 403 -4.09 12.59 13.65
CA ASN A 403 -2.98 13.25 12.99
C ASN A 403 -1.92 13.67 14.02
N LEU A 404 -1.08 12.74 14.47
CA LEU A 404 -0.05 12.99 15.47
C LEU A 404 1.19 12.15 15.16
N GLU A 405 2.22 12.80 14.61
CA GLU A 405 3.53 12.21 14.38
C GLU A 405 4.66 13.21 14.64
N THR A 406 5.65 12.79 15.43
CA THR A 406 6.76 13.62 15.94
C THR A 406 8.11 12.91 15.81
N HIS A 407 8.27 12.15 14.73
CA HIS A 407 9.35 11.18 14.52
C HIS A 407 10.74 11.79 14.71
N GLY A 408 11.00 12.94 14.07
CA GLY A 408 12.27 13.65 14.14
C GLY A 408 12.64 14.22 15.50
N THR A 409 11.72 14.20 16.48
CA THR A 409 11.98 14.71 17.83
C THR A 409 12.73 13.72 18.71
N TRP A 410 12.59 12.42 18.42
CA TRP A 410 13.12 11.36 19.25
C TRP A 410 13.93 10.33 18.48
N GLN A 411 13.65 10.05 17.20
CA GLN A 411 14.46 9.14 16.40
C GLN A 411 15.46 9.93 15.56
N LYS A 412 16.76 9.67 15.71
CA LYS A 412 17.82 10.39 15.00
C LYS A 412 18.84 9.41 14.49
N LEU A 413 19.07 9.42 13.17
CA LEU A 413 20.00 8.50 12.50
C LEU A 413 19.71 7.02 12.82
N GLY A 414 18.43 6.64 12.89
CA GLY A 414 17.98 5.29 13.24
C GLY A 414 18.15 4.91 14.72
N LEU A 415 18.56 5.85 15.58
CA LEU A 415 18.74 5.61 17.01
C LEU A 415 17.66 6.32 17.83
N SER A 416 17.24 5.69 18.92
CA SER A 416 16.39 6.32 19.93
C SER A 416 17.19 7.36 20.73
N GLU A 417 16.89 8.63 20.51
CA GLU A 417 17.46 9.79 21.20
C GLU A 417 16.36 10.81 21.58
N PRO A 418 15.50 10.49 22.59
CA PRO A 418 14.34 11.30 22.98
C PRO A 418 14.69 12.54 23.82
N SER A 419 15.80 13.23 23.51
CA SER A 419 16.33 14.33 24.32
C SER A 419 15.48 15.62 24.31
N TRP A 420 14.56 15.74 23.35
CA TRP A 420 13.59 16.84 23.23
C TRP A 420 12.29 16.35 22.60
N ASN A 421 11.86 15.13 22.96
CA ASN A 421 10.66 14.54 22.42
C ASN A 421 9.40 15.32 22.80
N ILE A 422 8.46 15.42 21.88
CA ILE A 422 7.11 15.95 22.11
C ILE A 422 6.11 14.98 21.47
N PRO A 423 4.81 14.99 21.83
CA PRO A 423 4.25 15.69 22.98
C PRO A 423 4.73 15.10 24.32
N ALA A 424 5.15 13.83 24.33
CA ALA A 424 5.73 13.14 25.48
C ALA A 424 4.94 13.41 26.78
N SER A 425 5.54 14.07 27.76
CA SER A 425 4.87 14.50 29.01
C SER A 425 5.00 16.01 29.22
N GLU A 426 4.99 16.78 28.14
CA GLU A 426 5.19 18.23 28.13
C GLU A 426 3.83 18.96 28.11
N PRO A 427 3.30 19.45 29.26
CA PRO A 427 1.89 19.81 29.42
C PRO A 427 1.37 20.92 28.49
N GLU A 428 2.25 21.71 27.88
CA GLU A 428 1.89 22.67 26.84
C GLU A 428 1.40 22.04 25.53
N TRP A 429 1.69 20.76 25.26
CA TRP A 429 1.26 20.04 24.05
C TRP A 429 -0.04 19.25 24.25
N LEU A 430 -0.43 18.96 25.50
CA LEU A 430 -1.68 18.27 25.82
C LEU A 430 -2.93 18.85 25.13
N PRO A 431 -3.13 20.19 25.04
CA PRO A 431 -4.26 20.75 24.31
C PRO A 431 -4.30 20.33 22.83
N ALA A 432 -3.14 20.28 22.16
CA ALA A 432 -3.04 19.85 20.77
C ALA A 432 -3.34 18.35 20.59
N CYS A 433 -2.88 17.50 21.52
CA CYS A 433 -3.20 16.08 21.51
C CYS A 433 -4.71 15.83 21.67
N LEU A 434 -5.33 16.48 22.67
CA LEU A 434 -6.76 16.30 22.95
C LEU A 434 -7.65 16.89 21.86
N ASP A 435 -7.25 18.00 21.23
CA ASP A 435 -7.98 18.60 20.11
C ASP A 435 -8.01 17.64 18.91
N ARG A 436 -6.86 17.12 18.49
CA ARG A 436 -6.74 16.12 17.41
C ARG A 436 -7.55 14.85 17.69
N ALA A 437 -7.53 14.37 18.95
CA ALA A 437 -8.31 13.22 19.39
C ALA A 437 -9.82 13.48 19.33
N ASN A 438 -10.25 14.63 19.86
CA ASN A 438 -11.64 15.02 19.92
C ASN A 438 -12.21 15.28 18.53
N ASN A 439 -11.49 15.98 17.66
CA ASN A 439 -11.97 16.30 16.32
C ASN A 439 -12.17 15.03 15.48
N MET A 440 -11.24 14.07 15.53
CA MET A 440 -11.41 12.76 14.89
C MET A 440 -12.59 11.99 15.49
N PHE A 441 -12.61 11.81 16.81
CA PHE A 441 -13.69 11.06 17.47
C PHE A 441 -15.06 11.65 17.16
N GLN A 442 -15.24 12.96 17.35
CA GLN A 442 -16.54 13.59 17.18
C GLN A 442 -17.05 13.41 15.76
N ARG A 443 -16.17 13.57 14.76
CA ARG A 443 -16.53 13.42 13.35
C ARG A 443 -16.90 11.99 13.00
N ASP A 444 -16.10 11.01 13.44
CA ASP A 444 -16.11 9.66 12.86
C ASP A 444 -16.79 8.58 13.75
N LYS A 445 -17.24 8.93 14.97
CA LYS A 445 -17.82 7.99 15.97
C LYS A 445 -18.99 7.11 15.50
N ASN A 446 -19.70 7.53 14.45
CA ASN A 446 -20.89 6.85 13.93
C ASN A 446 -20.59 5.78 12.87
N HIS A 447 -19.35 5.69 12.37
CA HIS A 447 -19.00 4.71 11.33
C HIS A 447 -18.82 3.29 11.91
N ALA A 448 -19.52 2.32 11.32
CA ALA A 448 -19.47 0.92 11.76
C ALA A 448 -18.13 0.25 11.44
N SER A 449 -17.51 0.69 10.33
CA SER A 449 -16.22 0.27 9.81
C SER A 449 -15.06 0.65 10.71
N VAL A 450 -15.13 1.81 11.37
CA VAL A 450 -14.15 2.19 12.39
C VAL A 450 -14.31 1.25 13.57
N ILE A 451 -13.30 0.42 13.83
CA ILE A 451 -13.34 -0.56 14.93
C ILE A 451 -12.23 -0.36 15.95
N ILE A 452 -11.23 0.47 15.67
CA ILE A 452 -10.12 0.80 16.57
C ILE A 452 -9.81 2.29 16.43
N TRP A 453 -9.63 2.97 17.56
CA TRP A 453 -9.06 4.33 17.60
C TRP A 453 -7.56 4.25 17.79
N SER A 454 -6.79 5.01 17.01
CA SER A 454 -5.35 5.14 17.24
C SER A 454 -4.91 6.53 17.65
N CYS A 455 -4.01 6.59 18.64
CA CYS A 455 -3.52 7.86 19.21
C CYS A 455 -2.57 8.62 18.28
N GLY A 456 -2.08 8.00 17.20
CA GLY A 456 -1.08 8.57 16.29
C GLY A 456 0.02 7.56 15.96
N ASN A 457 1.10 8.06 15.37
CA ASN A 457 2.21 7.26 14.88
C ASN A 457 3.56 7.80 15.39
N GLU A 458 4.55 6.92 15.53
CA GLU A 458 5.98 7.22 15.80
C GLU A 458 6.25 8.49 16.63
N SER A 459 5.55 8.64 17.75
CA SER A 459 5.64 9.80 18.65
C SER A 459 6.16 9.43 20.03
N TYR A 460 7.01 8.41 20.08
CA TYR A 460 7.53 7.80 21.31
C TYR A 460 6.38 7.44 22.28
N ALA A 461 6.48 7.68 23.59
CA ALA A 461 5.33 7.65 24.49
C ALA A 461 5.48 8.68 25.62
N GLY A 462 4.38 8.98 26.31
CA GLY A 462 4.38 9.86 27.48
C GLY A 462 2.96 10.16 28.00
N LYS A 463 2.88 11.01 29.04
CA LYS A 463 1.63 11.32 29.74
C LYS A 463 0.57 11.97 28.85
N ASP A 464 0.97 12.79 27.89
CA ASP A 464 0.02 13.50 27.03
C ASP A 464 -0.71 12.52 26.09
N ILE A 465 0.01 11.52 25.58
CA ILE A 465 -0.57 10.43 24.78
C ILE A 465 -1.40 9.48 25.66
N ALA A 466 -0.99 9.27 26.91
CA ALA A 466 -1.82 8.52 27.85
C ALA A 466 -3.15 9.20 28.14
N ASP A 467 -3.17 10.53 28.29
CA ASP A 467 -4.39 11.30 28.47
C ASP A 467 -5.28 11.29 27.22
N MET A 468 -4.68 11.26 26.03
CA MET A 468 -5.39 11.05 24.77
C MET A 468 -6.07 9.67 24.69
N ALA A 469 -5.37 8.61 25.11
CA ALA A 469 -5.95 7.28 25.18
C ALA A 469 -7.08 7.18 26.22
N ASP A 470 -6.90 7.80 27.38
CA ASP A 470 -7.94 7.87 28.43
C ASP A 470 -9.15 8.69 27.96
N TYR A 471 -8.94 9.74 27.16
CA TYR A 471 -10.03 10.47 26.50
C TYR A 471 -10.87 9.53 25.64
N PHE A 472 -10.28 8.77 24.70
CA PHE A 472 -11.03 7.83 23.86
C PHE A 472 -11.83 6.83 24.68
N ARG A 473 -11.22 6.22 25.71
CA ARG A 473 -11.91 5.28 26.61
C ARG A 473 -13.06 5.91 27.40
N SER A 474 -12.98 7.21 27.67
CA SER A 474 -14.02 7.94 28.42
C SER A 474 -15.24 8.28 27.57
N VAL A 475 -15.05 8.50 26.27
CA VAL A 475 -16.12 8.91 25.33
C VAL A 475 -16.69 7.75 24.52
N ASP A 476 -15.92 6.67 24.34
CA ASP A 476 -16.32 5.48 23.60
C ASP A 476 -15.91 4.19 24.31
N ASN A 477 -16.90 3.35 24.61
CA ASN A 477 -16.71 2.02 25.18
C ASN A 477 -16.93 0.89 24.15
N THR A 478 -17.14 1.23 22.88
CA THR A 478 -17.48 0.29 21.79
C THR A 478 -16.28 -0.07 20.90
N ARG A 479 -15.12 0.53 21.16
CA ARG A 479 -13.87 0.38 20.40
C ARG A 479 -12.64 0.40 21.34
N PRO A 480 -11.65 -0.47 21.14
CA PRO A 480 -10.37 -0.41 21.84
C PRO A 480 -9.45 0.69 21.27
N VAL A 481 -8.41 1.00 22.02
CA VAL A 481 -7.39 2.02 21.70
C VAL A 481 -6.05 1.37 21.31
N HIS A 482 -5.51 1.79 20.16
CA HIS A 482 -4.25 1.36 19.58
C HIS A 482 -3.17 2.47 19.66
N TYR A 483 -1.96 2.11 20.07
CA TYR A 483 -0.79 2.97 19.91
C TYR A 483 0.51 2.15 19.97
N GLU A 484 1.29 2.19 18.88
CA GLU A 484 2.53 1.41 18.76
C GLU A 484 3.67 1.98 19.62
N GLY A 485 3.79 3.30 19.72
CA GLY A 485 4.99 3.96 20.27
C GLY A 485 5.38 3.59 21.71
N VAL A 486 4.49 2.91 22.45
CA VAL A 486 4.80 2.27 23.75
C VAL A 486 5.92 1.23 23.66
N THR A 487 6.20 0.67 22.47
CA THR A 487 7.30 -0.27 22.22
C THR A 487 8.68 0.35 22.52
N TRP A 488 8.78 1.67 22.45
CA TRP A 488 9.96 2.47 22.79
C TRP A 488 9.98 2.95 24.24
N CYS A 489 8.88 2.79 24.98
CA CYS A 489 8.79 3.21 26.37
C CYS A 489 7.71 2.39 27.11
N ARG A 490 8.09 1.20 27.57
CA ARG A 490 7.17 0.24 28.19
C ARG A 490 6.59 0.67 29.55
N GLU A 491 7.06 1.77 30.14
CA GLU A 491 6.40 2.41 31.29
C GLU A 491 4.95 2.79 30.97
N PHE A 492 4.68 3.15 29.71
CA PHE A 492 3.37 3.58 29.22
C PHE A 492 2.61 2.46 28.47
N ASP A 493 2.93 1.18 28.72
CA ASP A 493 2.30 0.05 28.01
C ASP A 493 0.75 0.05 28.12
N TYR A 494 0.18 0.64 29.17
CA TYR A 494 -1.27 0.76 29.38
C TYR A 494 -1.97 1.74 28.42
N ILE A 495 -1.25 2.53 27.63
CA ILE A 495 -1.83 3.43 26.63
C ILE A 495 -2.64 2.62 25.60
N THR A 496 -2.19 1.42 25.25
CA THR A 496 -2.83 0.58 24.23
C THR A 496 -3.42 -0.70 24.79
N ASP A 497 -4.56 -1.11 24.22
CA ASP A 497 -5.23 -2.37 24.53
C ASP A 497 -4.70 -3.56 23.69
N ILE A 498 -3.82 -3.30 22.72
CA ILE A 498 -3.32 -4.25 21.72
C ILE A 498 -1.79 -4.22 21.73
N GLU A 499 -1.11 -5.38 21.69
CA GLU A 499 0.32 -5.37 21.39
C GLU A 499 0.49 -5.15 19.89
N SER A 500 1.20 -4.08 19.53
CA SER A 500 1.43 -3.71 18.14
C SER A 500 2.89 -3.34 17.93
N ARG A 501 3.46 -3.74 16.79
CA ARG A 501 4.84 -3.40 16.42
C ARG A 501 4.93 -3.15 14.92
N MET A 502 5.80 -2.23 14.54
CA MET A 502 6.21 -2.01 13.16
C MET A 502 7.39 -2.95 12.82
N TYR A 503 7.32 -3.63 11.67
CA TYR A 503 8.42 -4.40 11.05
C TYR A 503 9.10 -5.47 11.92
N ALA A 504 8.41 -5.95 12.96
CA ALA A 504 8.86 -7.07 13.78
C ALA A 504 9.00 -8.32 12.91
N LYS A 505 10.11 -9.03 13.05
CA LYS A 505 10.39 -10.24 12.25
C LYS A 505 9.46 -11.38 12.69
N PRO A 506 9.07 -12.32 11.80
CA PRO A 506 8.16 -13.41 12.15
C PRO A 506 8.58 -14.20 13.40
N ALA A 507 9.88 -14.43 13.56
CA ALA A 507 10.45 -15.12 14.72
C ALA A 507 10.26 -14.35 16.03
N ASP A 508 10.39 -13.01 16.02
CA ASP A 508 10.17 -12.17 17.20
C ASP A 508 8.69 -12.19 17.62
N ILE A 509 7.80 -12.20 16.63
CA ILE A 509 6.36 -12.27 16.85
C ILE A 509 6.00 -13.64 17.44
N GLU A 510 6.51 -14.73 16.86
CA GLU A 510 6.32 -16.08 17.40
C GLU A 510 6.85 -16.20 18.84
N GLU A 511 7.97 -15.54 19.18
CA GLU A 511 8.47 -15.47 20.56
C GLU A 511 7.46 -14.78 21.49
N TYR A 512 6.88 -13.63 21.10
CA TYR A 512 5.82 -12.98 21.88
C TYR A 512 4.60 -13.91 22.06
N LEU A 513 4.12 -14.53 20.98
CA LEU A 513 2.93 -15.37 20.99
C LEU A 513 3.11 -16.63 21.86
N THR A 514 4.33 -17.15 21.98
CA THR A 514 4.62 -18.36 22.75
C THR A 514 5.06 -18.08 24.19
N THR A 515 5.65 -16.92 24.46
CA THR A 515 6.24 -16.62 25.78
C THR A 515 5.61 -15.43 26.51
N GLY A 516 4.90 -14.57 25.79
CA GLY A 516 4.41 -13.27 26.26
C GLY A 516 5.50 -12.21 26.42
N LYS A 517 6.69 -12.43 25.85
CA LYS A 517 7.84 -11.53 25.99
C LYS A 517 7.64 -10.23 25.22
N LEU A 518 7.59 -9.12 25.96
CA LEU A 518 7.61 -7.77 25.39
C LEU A 518 9.04 -7.35 25.06
N VAL A 519 9.17 -6.51 24.02
CA VAL A 519 10.44 -5.90 23.59
C VAL A 519 10.40 -4.40 23.89
N ASP A 520 11.49 -3.87 24.45
CA ASP A 520 11.74 -2.44 24.57
C ASP A 520 12.82 -2.03 23.56
N LEU A 521 12.41 -1.31 22.53
CA LEU A 521 13.28 -0.94 21.41
C LEU A 521 14.28 0.19 21.76
N SER A 522 14.05 0.95 22.85
CA SER A 522 14.92 2.05 23.24
C SER A 522 16.31 1.61 23.73
N SER A 523 16.40 0.38 24.26
CA SER A 523 17.62 -0.11 24.91
C SER A 523 18.63 -0.74 23.94
N GLY A 524 18.32 -0.82 22.64
CA GLY A 524 19.14 -1.49 21.62
C GLY A 524 19.37 -2.99 21.90
N SER A 525 18.64 -3.55 22.87
CA SER A 525 18.72 -4.92 23.32
C SER A 525 17.31 -5.40 23.64
N VAL A 526 17.05 -6.69 23.45
CA VAL A 526 15.76 -7.25 23.84
C VAL A 526 15.63 -7.11 25.35
N ALA A 527 14.76 -6.22 25.82
CA ALA A 527 14.52 -6.08 27.24
C ALA A 527 14.21 -7.46 27.85
N SER A 528 14.71 -7.66 29.07
CA SER A 528 14.27 -8.75 29.93
C SER A 528 12.83 -8.48 30.38
N GLY A 529 11.87 -8.61 29.46
CA GLY A 529 10.46 -8.63 29.79
C GLY A 529 10.19 -9.78 30.77
N ASN A 530 9.26 -9.58 31.70
CA ASN A 530 8.80 -10.68 32.55
C ASN A 530 8.16 -11.74 31.65
N LEU A 531 8.76 -12.93 31.56
CA LEU A 531 8.16 -14.06 30.86
C LEU A 531 6.86 -14.43 31.58
N THR A 532 5.72 -14.17 30.94
CA THR A 532 4.39 -14.50 31.46
C THR A 532 3.91 -15.89 31.04
N ASN A 533 4.71 -16.61 30.24
CA ASN A 533 4.38 -17.90 29.59
C ASN A 533 3.11 -17.85 28.70
N SER A 534 2.58 -16.66 28.42
CA SER A 534 1.44 -16.41 27.54
C SER A 534 1.32 -14.91 27.23
N PRO A 535 0.90 -14.52 26.01
CA PRO A 535 0.64 -13.12 25.65
C PRO A 535 -0.40 -12.49 26.59
N GLN A 536 -0.30 -11.18 26.84
CA GLN A 536 -1.26 -10.45 27.70
C GLN A 536 -2.30 -9.67 26.90
N LYS A 537 -1.96 -9.30 25.65
CA LYS A 537 -2.82 -8.59 24.71
C LYS A 537 -2.86 -9.36 23.37
N PRO A 538 -3.93 -9.21 22.56
CA PRO A 538 -3.88 -9.64 21.17
C PRO A 538 -2.74 -8.92 20.43
N TYR A 539 -2.24 -9.52 19.36
CA TYR A 539 -1.15 -8.98 18.54
C TYR A 539 -1.65 -8.60 17.15
N ILE A 540 -1.25 -7.42 16.68
CA ILE A 540 -1.28 -7.06 15.26
C ILE A 540 0.05 -6.42 14.87
N SER A 541 0.44 -6.50 13.60
CA SER A 541 1.46 -5.60 13.07
C SER A 541 0.78 -4.38 12.46
N CYS A 542 0.87 -3.21 13.10
CA CYS A 542 0.35 -1.96 12.49
C CYS A 542 1.07 -1.62 11.19
N GLU A 543 2.32 -2.07 11.04
CA GLU A 543 3.07 -2.07 9.79
C GLU A 543 3.92 -3.34 9.72
N TYR A 544 3.86 -4.04 8.60
CA TYR A 544 4.78 -5.13 8.28
C TYR A 544 4.94 -5.26 6.78
N MET A 545 5.90 -6.07 6.35
CA MET A 545 6.17 -6.31 4.93
C MET A 545 6.29 -4.99 4.16
N HIS A 546 7.42 -4.31 4.35
CA HIS A 546 7.74 -3.06 3.67
C HIS A 546 7.89 -3.29 2.16
N THR A 547 6.89 -2.90 1.38
CA THR A 547 6.81 -3.21 -0.06
C THR A 547 7.51 -2.19 -0.95
N MET A 548 8.62 -1.60 -0.51
CA MET A 548 9.45 -0.71 -1.34
C MET A 548 10.02 -1.41 -2.56
N GLY A 549 9.74 -0.86 -3.75
CA GLY A 549 10.26 -1.42 -4.99
C GLY A 549 9.84 -2.89 -5.24
N ASN A 550 10.79 -3.71 -5.67
CA ASN A 550 10.65 -5.16 -5.79
C ASN A 550 10.87 -5.83 -4.43
N SER A 551 9.78 -5.97 -3.70
CA SER A 551 9.72 -6.49 -2.33
C SER A 551 8.52 -7.43 -2.18
N GLY A 552 8.06 -7.69 -0.96
CA GLY A 552 6.96 -8.60 -0.65
C GLY A 552 7.40 -10.06 -0.44
N GLY A 553 8.70 -10.32 -0.40
CA GLY A 553 9.27 -11.64 -0.16
C GLY A 553 9.18 -12.03 1.31
N GLY A 554 8.72 -13.25 1.61
CA GLY A 554 8.56 -13.76 2.98
C GLY A 554 7.20 -13.48 3.62
N LEU A 555 6.24 -12.87 2.91
CA LEU A 555 4.88 -12.61 3.41
C LEU A 555 4.17 -13.86 3.96
N GLU A 556 4.48 -15.03 3.39
CA GLU A 556 3.95 -16.32 3.87
C GLU A 556 4.34 -16.61 5.33
N LEU A 557 5.56 -16.26 5.74
CA LEU A 557 6.06 -16.48 7.10
C LEU A 557 5.23 -15.72 8.15
N TYR A 558 4.67 -14.58 7.78
CA TYR A 558 3.76 -13.82 8.63
C TYR A 558 2.34 -14.40 8.63
N THR A 559 1.82 -14.81 7.47
CA THR A 559 0.48 -15.42 7.42
C THR A 559 0.44 -16.79 8.10
N ASP A 560 1.57 -17.51 8.16
CA ASP A 560 1.69 -18.76 8.90
C ASP A 560 1.53 -18.58 10.42
N LEU A 561 1.73 -17.36 10.94
CA LEU A 561 1.49 -17.05 12.35
C LEU A 561 -0.01 -17.03 12.70
N GLU A 562 -0.92 -17.02 11.72
CA GLU A 562 -2.38 -17.11 11.95
C GLU A 562 -2.80 -18.36 12.71
N LYS A 563 -1.94 -19.39 12.77
CA LYS A 563 -2.08 -20.58 13.61
C LYS A 563 -2.16 -20.26 15.11
N TYR A 564 -1.60 -19.12 15.54
CA TYR A 564 -1.69 -18.63 16.91
C TYR A 564 -2.96 -17.76 17.06
N PRO A 565 -3.89 -18.09 17.97
CA PRO A 565 -5.12 -17.33 18.15
C PRO A 565 -4.90 -15.84 18.43
N GLU A 566 -3.90 -15.50 19.24
CA GLU A 566 -3.59 -14.13 19.63
C GLU A 566 -2.94 -13.31 18.52
N TYR A 567 -2.38 -13.94 17.48
CA TYR A 567 -1.95 -13.24 16.28
C TYR A 567 -3.17 -12.96 15.41
N GLN A 568 -3.51 -11.70 15.21
CA GLN A 568 -4.68 -11.30 14.42
C GLN A 568 -4.29 -10.54 13.17
N GLY A 569 -3.12 -10.82 12.60
CA GLY A 569 -2.67 -10.30 11.31
C GLY A 569 -1.99 -8.94 11.41
N GLY A 570 -2.12 -8.12 10.37
CA GLY A 570 -1.43 -6.83 10.29
C GLY A 570 -1.77 -6.05 9.05
N PHE A 571 -1.05 -4.94 8.84
CA PHE A 571 -1.25 -4.00 7.76
C PHE A 571 0.03 -3.82 6.94
N ILE A 572 0.01 -4.22 5.67
CA ILE A 572 1.15 -4.05 4.75
C ILE A 572 1.52 -2.56 4.66
N TRP A 573 2.82 -2.25 4.62
CA TRP A 573 3.31 -0.90 4.29
C TRP A 573 3.82 -0.83 2.84
N ASP A 574 3.12 -0.19 1.90
CA ASP A 574 1.80 0.43 2.02
C ASP A 574 0.97 0.24 0.73
N PHE A 575 -0.16 0.96 0.59
CA PHE A 575 -1.08 0.74 -0.52
C PHE A 575 -0.55 1.27 -1.86
N ILE A 576 -0.03 2.50 -1.92
CA ILE A 576 0.28 3.18 -3.19
C ILE A 576 1.56 4.01 -3.11
N ASP A 577 2.42 3.89 -4.13
CA ASP A 577 3.64 4.71 -4.21
C ASP A 577 3.31 6.20 -4.20
N GLN A 578 4.02 6.95 -3.36
CA GLN A 578 3.90 8.40 -3.29
C GLN A 578 4.85 9.07 -4.29
N ALA A 579 4.60 8.95 -5.60
CA ALA A 579 5.38 9.64 -6.63
C ALA A 579 4.57 10.69 -7.40
N ILE A 580 5.17 11.84 -7.70
CA ILE A 580 4.50 12.99 -8.33
C ILE A 580 4.95 13.13 -9.78
N TYR A 581 4.03 13.33 -10.71
CA TYR A 581 4.40 13.60 -12.11
C TYR A 581 5.20 14.89 -12.24
N LYS A 582 6.33 14.82 -12.94
CA LYS A 582 7.17 15.96 -13.28
C LYS A 582 7.48 15.98 -14.77
N THR A 583 7.39 17.15 -15.39
CA THR A 583 7.70 17.36 -16.80
C THR A 583 9.19 17.62 -17.02
N LEU A 584 9.81 16.90 -17.95
CA LEU A 584 11.18 17.09 -18.41
C LEU A 584 11.28 18.24 -19.43
N PRO A 585 12.49 18.80 -19.70
CA PRO A 585 12.68 19.88 -20.67
C PRO A 585 12.22 19.56 -22.11
N ASN A 586 12.15 18.29 -22.48
CA ASN A 586 11.67 17.80 -23.78
C ASN A 586 10.13 17.67 -23.84
N GLY A 587 9.41 17.89 -22.74
CA GLY A 587 7.96 17.79 -22.62
C GLY A 587 7.42 16.41 -22.20
N SER A 588 8.24 15.37 -22.06
CA SER A 588 7.78 14.09 -21.49
C SER A 588 7.63 14.17 -19.98
N GLU A 589 6.71 13.40 -19.40
CA GLU A 589 6.55 13.30 -17.95
C GLU A 589 7.22 12.04 -17.41
N PHE A 590 7.65 12.10 -16.14
CA PHE A 590 8.06 10.93 -15.37
C PHE A 590 7.52 11.04 -13.94
N LEU A 591 7.45 9.91 -13.23
CA LEU A 591 7.12 9.87 -11.81
C LEU A 591 8.37 10.24 -11.01
N SER A 592 8.33 11.40 -10.37
CA SER A 592 9.40 11.93 -9.54
C SER A 592 9.26 11.52 -8.08
N TYR A 593 10.39 11.41 -7.40
CA TYR A 593 10.49 11.15 -5.97
C TYR A 593 11.34 12.24 -5.29
N GLY A 594 11.67 12.06 -4.00
CA GLY A 594 12.46 13.01 -3.25
C GLY A 594 13.76 13.42 -3.93
N GLY A 595 14.08 14.70 -3.83
CA GLY A 595 15.32 15.25 -4.35
C GLY A 595 15.29 15.62 -5.83
N ASP A 596 14.31 15.16 -6.61
CA ASP A 596 14.08 15.60 -7.99
C ASP A 596 13.64 17.06 -8.07
N TRP A 597 13.06 17.62 -7.01
CA TRP A 597 12.57 19.00 -6.96
C TRP A 597 13.62 19.99 -6.45
N HIS A 598 14.89 19.56 -6.39
CA HIS A 598 15.99 20.26 -5.73
C HIS A 598 15.73 20.52 -4.24
N ASP A 599 14.77 19.79 -3.67
CA ASP A 599 14.43 19.74 -2.27
C ASP A 599 15.55 19.06 -1.50
N ARG A 600 16.17 19.78 -0.56
CA ARG A 600 17.15 19.25 0.39
C ARG A 600 16.86 19.85 1.78
N PRO A 601 16.93 19.07 2.87
CA PRO A 601 17.17 17.62 2.90
C PRO A 601 16.03 16.82 2.23
N SER A 602 16.32 15.56 1.86
CA SER A 602 15.37 14.65 1.22
C SER A 602 15.81 13.19 1.40
N ASP A 603 14.82 12.29 1.44
CA ASP A 603 14.97 10.83 1.60
C ASP A 603 14.69 10.06 0.29
N TYR A 604 14.73 10.77 -0.85
CA TYR A 604 14.74 10.20 -2.20
C TYR A 604 13.56 9.26 -2.51
N GLU A 605 13.82 8.06 -3.03
CA GLU A 605 12.84 7.07 -3.46
C GLU A 605 12.13 6.35 -2.32
N PHE A 606 12.46 6.65 -1.06
CA PHE A 606 11.85 6.03 0.12
C PHE A 606 10.33 6.25 0.18
N CYS A 607 9.77 7.17 -0.60
CA CYS A 607 8.33 7.38 -0.77
C CYS A 607 7.62 6.33 -1.65
N GLY A 608 8.36 5.39 -2.27
CA GLY A 608 7.84 4.37 -3.19
C GLY A 608 7.64 3.01 -2.54
N ASN A 609 6.65 2.87 -1.65
CA ASN A 609 6.44 1.66 -0.85
C ASN A 609 5.18 0.85 -1.19
N GLY A 610 4.48 1.20 -2.27
CA GLY A 610 3.13 0.74 -2.54
C GLY A 610 3.04 -0.66 -3.14
N ILE A 611 2.02 -1.43 -2.77
CA ILE A 611 1.55 -2.59 -3.54
C ILE A 611 0.84 -2.20 -4.84
N VAL A 612 0.61 -0.90 -5.05
CA VAL A 612 0.12 -0.26 -6.27
C VAL A 612 1.09 0.84 -6.69
N PHE A 613 1.38 0.97 -7.98
CA PHE A 613 2.22 2.06 -8.48
C PHE A 613 1.48 3.41 -8.38
N ALA A 614 2.21 4.52 -8.37
CA ALA A 614 1.63 5.86 -8.16
C ALA A 614 0.55 6.24 -9.18
N ASP A 615 0.63 5.69 -10.40
CA ASP A 615 -0.35 5.89 -11.48
C ASP A 615 -1.53 4.91 -11.46
N ARG A 616 -1.67 4.13 -10.38
CA ARG A 616 -2.70 3.09 -10.15
C ARG A 616 -2.56 1.87 -11.05
N THR A 617 -1.43 1.69 -11.74
CA THR A 617 -1.11 0.38 -12.32
C THR A 617 -0.77 -0.62 -11.21
N LEU A 618 -1.18 -1.87 -11.39
CA LEU A 618 -1.01 -2.91 -10.37
C LEU A 618 0.43 -3.42 -10.38
N THR A 619 1.02 -3.59 -9.19
CA THR A 619 2.36 -4.18 -9.08
C THR A 619 2.30 -5.72 -9.18
N PRO A 620 3.38 -6.37 -9.61
CA PRO A 620 3.51 -7.83 -9.55
C PRO A 620 3.34 -8.43 -8.15
N LYS A 621 3.55 -7.63 -7.09
CA LYS A 621 3.48 -8.06 -5.68
C LYS A 621 2.07 -8.52 -5.30
N LEU A 622 1.04 -7.97 -5.95
CA LEU A 622 -0.36 -8.23 -5.62
C LEU A 622 -0.81 -9.68 -5.85
N GLN A 623 -0.15 -10.45 -6.71
CA GLN A 623 -0.50 -11.87 -6.88
C GLN A 623 -0.30 -12.67 -5.58
N THR A 624 0.77 -12.36 -4.85
CA THR A 624 1.13 -13.01 -3.58
C THR A 624 0.24 -12.53 -2.45
N VAL A 625 0.00 -11.21 -2.37
CA VAL A 625 -0.96 -10.64 -1.41
C VAL A 625 -2.34 -11.28 -1.59
N LYS A 626 -2.87 -11.29 -2.81
CA LYS A 626 -4.19 -11.87 -3.11
C LYS A 626 -4.28 -13.32 -2.67
N HIS A 627 -3.28 -14.14 -2.96
CA HIS A 627 -3.28 -15.55 -2.60
C HIS A 627 -3.26 -15.75 -1.08
N LEU A 628 -2.29 -15.13 -0.40
CA LEU A 628 -2.08 -15.33 1.03
C LEU A 628 -3.23 -14.73 1.86
N TYR A 629 -3.82 -13.61 1.41
CA TYR A 629 -4.97 -12.99 2.05
C TYR A 629 -6.30 -13.67 1.75
N SER A 630 -6.38 -14.65 0.84
CA SER A 630 -7.65 -15.34 0.63
C SER A 630 -8.15 -16.03 1.92
N ASN A 631 -9.43 -15.84 2.24
CA ASN A 631 -10.15 -16.60 3.28
C ASN A 631 -10.54 -18.01 2.81
N ILE A 632 -10.31 -18.35 1.54
CA ILE A 632 -10.58 -19.70 1.03
C ILE A 632 -9.21 -20.31 0.75
N LYS A 633 -8.88 -21.41 1.42
CA LYS A 633 -7.65 -22.16 1.13
C LYS A 633 -8.02 -23.41 0.33
N ILE A 634 -7.29 -23.65 -0.76
CA ILE A 634 -7.57 -24.74 -1.70
C ILE A 634 -6.30 -25.57 -1.86
N ALA A 635 -6.35 -26.81 -1.37
CA ALA A 635 -5.33 -27.82 -1.63
C ALA A 635 -5.90 -28.86 -2.59
N VAL A 636 -5.19 -29.14 -3.68
CA VAL A 636 -5.63 -30.05 -4.75
C VAL A 636 -4.74 -31.28 -4.77
N ASP A 637 -5.29 -32.42 -5.15
CA ASP A 637 -4.55 -33.60 -5.62
C ASP A 637 -5.17 -34.14 -6.92
N GLU A 638 -4.67 -35.27 -7.44
CA GLU A 638 -5.15 -35.86 -8.71
C GLU A 638 -6.64 -36.28 -8.73
N LYS A 639 -7.29 -36.39 -7.57
CA LYS A 639 -8.63 -37.00 -7.41
C LYS A 639 -9.55 -36.25 -6.44
N SER A 640 -9.03 -35.24 -5.74
CA SER A 640 -9.73 -34.58 -4.65
C SER A 640 -9.30 -33.13 -4.48
N VAL A 641 -10.13 -32.39 -3.76
CA VAL A 641 -9.83 -31.04 -3.30
C VAL A 641 -10.18 -30.93 -1.83
N THR A 642 -9.28 -30.35 -1.04
CA THR A 642 -9.53 -29.92 0.33
C THR A 642 -9.74 -28.42 0.33
N ILE A 643 -10.88 -27.98 0.87
CA ILE A 643 -11.26 -26.58 0.98
C ILE A 643 -11.39 -26.24 2.45
N LYS A 644 -10.67 -25.21 2.87
CA LYS A 644 -10.82 -24.57 4.18
C LYS A 644 -11.48 -23.21 3.99
N ASN A 645 -12.59 -22.99 4.70
CA ASN A 645 -13.31 -21.73 4.69
C ASN A 645 -12.93 -20.93 5.94
N ASP A 646 -11.93 -20.08 5.82
CA ASP A 646 -11.49 -19.13 6.87
C ASP A 646 -12.35 -17.86 6.92
N ASN A 647 -13.44 -17.75 6.14
CA ASN A 647 -14.44 -16.72 6.38
C ASN A 647 -15.05 -16.92 7.77
N VAL A 648 -15.41 -15.81 8.41
CA VAL A 648 -15.87 -15.80 9.80
C VAL A 648 -17.40 -15.89 9.88
N PHE A 649 -18.10 -15.29 8.91
CA PHE A 649 -19.56 -15.15 8.92
C PHE A 649 -20.23 -15.76 7.69
N GLU A 650 -19.57 -15.75 6.53
CA GLU A 650 -20.16 -16.17 5.25
C GLU A 650 -19.79 -17.60 4.83
N ASP A 651 -20.76 -18.34 4.31
CA ASP A 651 -20.52 -19.64 3.68
C ASP A 651 -20.05 -19.49 2.22
N LEU A 652 -19.86 -20.62 1.52
CA LEU A 652 -19.32 -20.61 0.17
C LEU A 652 -20.40 -20.48 -0.94
N SER A 653 -21.65 -20.17 -0.60
CA SER A 653 -22.76 -20.14 -1.57
C SER A 653 -22.65 -19.03 -2.62
N ALA A 654 -21.86 -17.98 -2.33
CA ALA A 654 -21.54 -16.89 -3.25
C ALA A 654 -20.55 -17.30 -4.36
N TYR A 655 -19.96 -18.50 -4.28
CA TYR A 655 -18.88 -18.92 -5.16
C TYR A 655 -19.23 -20.14 -6.01
N THR A 656 -18.54 -20.23 -7.15
CA THR A 656 -18.47 -21.40 -8.03
C THR A 656 -17.02 -21.87 -8.08
N PHE A 657 -16.80 -23.18 -8.07
CA PHE A 657 -15.47 -23.77 -8.19
C PHE A 657 -15.26 -24.38 -9.58
N LEU A 658 -14.15 -24.02 -10.23
CA LEU A 658 -13.79 -24.50 -11.56
C LEU A 658 -12.63 -25.49 -11.42
N ALA A 659 -12.91 -26.77 -11.58
CA ALA A 659 -11.90 -27.82 -11.61
C ALA A 659 -11.35 -27.96 -13.04
N ARG A 660 -10.05 -27.82 -13.22
CA ARG A 660 -9.38 -27.78 -14.53
C ARG A 660 -8.21 -28.73 -14.58
N VAL A 661 -7.92 -29.25 -15.77
CA VAL A 661 -6.69 -29.99 -16.04
C VAL A 661 -5.94 -29.29 -17.17
N TYR A 662 -4.62 -29.19 -17.01
CA TYR A 662 -3.71 -28.68 -18.03
C TYR A 662 -2.65 -29.71 -18.40
N GLU A 663 -2.29 -29.76 -19.68
CA GLU A 663 -1.16 -30.53 -20.21
C GLU A 663 -0.13 -29.55 -20.79
N ASP A 664 1.10 -29.58 -20.27
CA ASP A 664 2.19 -28.64 -20.62
C ASP A 664 1.73 -27.15 -20.59
N GLY A 665 0.89 -26.85 -19.59
CA GLY A 665 0.28 -25.53 -19.36
C GLY A 665 -0.94 -25.19 -20.22
N ARG A 666 -1.42 -26.09 -21.10
CA ARG A 666 -2.62 -25.87 -21.94
C ARG A 666 -3.85 -26.53 -21.32
N LYS A 667 -4.94 -25.78 -21.13
CA LYS A 667 -6.19 -26.30 -20.54
C LYS A 667 -6.81 -27.37 -21.45
N VAL A 668 -6.97 -28.60 -20.95
CA VAL A 668 -7.57 -29.72 -21.69
C VAL A 668 -8.99 -30.05 -21.21
N SER A 669 -9.31 -29.75 -19.95
CA SER A 669 -10.66 -29.94 -19.42
C SER A 669 -10.99 -28.91 -18.35
N GLU A 670 -12.30 -28.70 -18.16
CA GLU A 670 -12.86 -27.86 -17.13
C GLU A 670 -14.22 -28.43 -16.71
N SER A 671 -14.54 -28.36 -15.43
CA SER A 671 -15.83 -28.79 -14.87
C SER A 671 -16.19 -27.91 -13.68
N GLU A 672 -17.49 -27.66 -13.52
CA GLU A 672 -18.03 -26.83 -12.47
C GLU A 672 -18.41 -27.65 -11.23
N TYR A 673 -18.07 -27.14 -10.06
CA TYR A 673 -18.36 -27.71 -8.76
C TYR A 673 -18.93 -26.67 -7.80
N HIS A 674 -19.74 -27.15 -6.86
CA HIS A 674 -20.14 -26.42 -5.66
C HIS A 674 -19.82 -27.26 -4.44
N PHE A 675 -19.18 -26.65 -3.46
CA PHE A 675 -18.80 -27.29 -2.21
C PHE A 675 -19.48 -26.57 -1.05
N ASP A 676 -20.08 -27.33 -0.14
CA ASP A 676 -20.70 -26.77 1.07
C ASP A 676 -19.72 -26.92 2.23
N VAL A 677 -19.04 -25.82 2.59
CA VAL A 677 -18.11 -25.73 3.72
C VAL A 677 -18.50 -24.51 4.55
N LYS A 678 -18.88 -24.74 5.82
CA LYS A 678 -19.36 -23.67 6.70
C LYS A 678 -18.20 -22.76 7.16
N PRO A 679 -18.49 -21.54 7.62
CA PRO A 679 -17.47 -20.65 8.19
C PRO A 679 -16.62 -21.36 9.26
N GLY A 680 -15.30 -21.30 9.13
CA GLY A 680 -14.33 -21.93 10.03
C GLY A 680 -14.15 -23.45 9.86
N GLU A 681 -14.80 -24.09 8.89
CA GLU A 681 -14.67 -25.53 8.64
C GLU A 681 -13.70 -25.86 7.49
N GLU A 682 -13.25 -27.10 7.48
CA GLU A 682 -12.44 -27.70 6.41
C GLU A 682 -13.09 -29.02 5.97
N ALA A 683 -13.14 -29.26 4.66
CA ALA A 683 -13.64 -30.51 4.11
C ALA A 683 -12.93 -30.92 2.81
N THR A 684 -12.79 -32.23 2.61
CA THR A 684 -12.24 -32.83 1.38
C THR A 684 -13.35 -33.43 0.55
N PHE A 685 -13.34 -33.14 -0.75
CA PHE A 685 -14.33 -33.62 -1.71
C PHE A 685 -13.65 -34.36 -2.87
N PRO A 686 -14.24 -35.46 -3.38
CA PRO A 686 -13.77 -36.09 -4.60
C PRO A 686 -14.04 -35.17 -5.80
N VAL A 687 -13.04 -35.00 -6.66
CA VAL A 687 -13.12 -34.26 -7.91
C VAL A 687 -12.78 -35.20 -9.05
N ASN A 688 -13.65 -35.25 -10.06
CA ASN A 688 -13.45 -36.10 -11.22
C ASN A 688 -12.76 -35.29 -12.32
N PHE A 689 -11.45 -35.17 -12.23
CA PHE A 689 -10.64 -34.53 -13.26
C PHE A 689 -10.67 -35.36 -14.55
N VAL A 690 -11.26 -34.80 -15.61
CA VAL A 690 -11.38 -35.47 -16.90
C VAL A 690 -10.05 -35.31 -17.64
N VAL A 691 -9.23 -36.36 -17.68
CA VAL A 691 -7.95 -36.36 -18.36
C VAL A 691 -7.68 -37.72 -19.01
N GLU A 692 -7.16 -37.71 -20.24
CA GLU A 692 -6.68 -38.93 -20.89
C GLU A 692 -5.27 -39.29 -20.41
N ALA A 693 -4.84 -40.54 -20.63
CA ALA A 693 -3.46 -40.91 -20.32
C ALA A 693 -2.51 -40.14 -21.25
N SER A 694 -1.77 -39.19 -20.70
CA SER A 694 -0.82 -38.34 -21.43
C SER A 694 0.60 -38.51 -20.88
N ASN A 695 1.58 -38.26 -21.74
CA ASN A 695 2.98 -38.16 -21.36
C ASN A 695 3.39 -36.71 -21.05
N SER A 696 2.48 -35.75 -21.08
CA SER A 696 2.76 -34.33 -20.76
C SER A 696 2.88 -34.10 -19.25
N GLU A 697 3.44 -32.95 -18.86
CA GLU A 697 3.33 -32.47 -17.48
C GLU A 697 1.86 -32.12 -17.19
N GLN A 698 1.31 -32.62 -16.08
CA GLN A 698 -0.09 -32.44 -15.73
C GLN A 698 -0.26 -31.47 -14.57
N ILE A 699 -1.20 -30.53 -14.71
CA ILE A 699 -1.62 -29.62 -13.64
C ILE A 699 -3.11 -29.87 -13.36
N TYR A 700 -3.41 -30.24 -12.11
CA TYR A 700 -4.77 -30.31 -11.59
C TYR A 700 -5.04 -29.03 -10.80
N GLU A 701 -6.04 -28.26 -11.20
CA GLU A 701 -6.33 -26.95 -10.63
C GLU A 701 -7.78 -26.89 -10.16
N VAL A 702 -8.03 -26.21 -9.04
CA VAL A 702 -9.37 -25.79 -8.64
C VAL A 702 -9.34 -24.30 -8.34
N ALA A 703 -10.12 -23.52 -9.10
CA ALA A 703 -10.26 -22.08 -8.92
C ALA A 703 -11.61 -21.72 -8.30
N CYS A 704 -11.62 -20.86 -7.30
CA CYS A 704 -12.83 -20.28 -6.70
C CYS A 704 -13.12 -18.93 -7.36
N VAL A 705 -14.31 -18.78 -7.94
CA VAL A 705 -14.76 -17.56 -8.63
C VAL A 705 -16.10 -17.06 -8.10
N LEU A 706 -16.34 -15.76 -8.21
CA LEU A 706 -17.65 -15.18 -7.90
C LEU A 706 -18.75 -15.75 -8.80
N ARG A 707 -19.83 -16.22 -8.19
CA ARG A 707 -20.99 -16.75 -8.91
C ARG A 707 -21.81 -15.67 -9.60
N GLU A 708 -21.94 -14.50 -8.97
CA GLU A 708 -22.63 -13.32 -9.47
C GLU A 708 -21.77 -12.06 -9.25
N ALA A 709 -22.10 -10.98 -9.94
CA ALA A 709 -21.41 -9.70 -9.74
C ALA A 709 -21.73 -9.10 -8.37
N THR A 710 -20.76 -8.42 -7.79
CA THR A 710 -20.89 -7.60 -6.58
C THR A 710 -20.58 -6.14 -6.92
N GLU A 711 -20.79 -5.23 -5.98
CA GLU A 711 -20.42 -3.81 -6.14
C GLU A 711 -18.91 -3.60 -6.39
N TRP A 712 -18.07 -4.57 -6.00
CA TRP A 712 -16.61 -4.46 -6.08
C TRP A 712 -15.96 -5.34 -7.16
N ALA A 713 -16.65 -6.36 -7.71
CA ALA A 713 -16.10 -7.19 -8.78
C ALA A 713 -17.17 -7.80 -9.70
N PRO A 714 -16.83 -8.06 -10.97
CA PRO A 714 -17.73 -8.73 -11.89
C PRO A 714 -17.91 -10.22 -11.55
N LYS A 715 -19.00 -10.81 -12.05
CA LYS A 715 -19.19 -12.27 -12.08
C LYS A 715 -17.98 -12.96 -12.70
N GLY A 716 -17.54 -14.06 -12.09
CA GLY A 716 -16.39 -14.82 -12.55
C GLY A 716 -15.03 -14.28 -12.09
N HIS A 717 -14.98 -13.20 -11.30
CA HIS A 717 -13.75 -12.76 -10.66
C HIS A 717 -13.16 -13.89 -9.79
N GLU A 718 -11.89 -14.23 -10.03
CA GLU A 718 -11.18 -15.25 -9.28
C GLU A 718 -10.79 -14.73 -7.90
N ILE A 719 -11.19 -15.44 -6.85
CA ILE A 719 -10.82 -15.15 -5.46
C ILE A 719 -9.45 -15.74 -5.16
N VAL A 720 -9.27 -17.02 -5.51
CA VAL A 720 -8.08 -17.82 -5.27
C VAL A 720 -8.18 -19.12 -6.06
N ARG A 721 -7.05 -19.77 -6.30
CA ARG A 721 -7.00 -21.14 -6.84
C ARG A 721 -5.90 -21.96 -6.17
N GLY A 722 -6.02 -23.28 -6.25
CA GLY A 722 -4.98 -24.24 -5.84
C GLY A 722 -4.55 -25.10 -7.01
N GLN A 723 -3.30 -25.56 -7.02
CA GLN A 723 -2.75 -26.44 -8.06
C GLN A 723 -2.00 -27.62 -7.46
N TYR A 724 -2.10 -28.77 -8.12
CA TYR A 724 -1.24 -29.93 -7.93
C TYR A 724 -0.54 -30.25 -9.25
N VAL A 725 0.78 -30.30 -9.23
CA VAL A 725 1.61 -30.49 -10.43
C VAL A 725 2.26 -31.87 -10.37
N VAL A 726 1.97 -32.70 -11.36
CA VAL A 726 2.72 -33.94 -11.61
C VAL A 726 3.90 -33.57 -12.48
N GLU A 727 5.00 -33.18 -11.83
CA GLU A 727 6.14 -32.57 -12.51
C GLU A 727 6.77 -33.50 -13.55
N LYS A 728 7.05 -32.93 -14.72
CA LYS A 728 7.81 -33.59 -15.77
C LYS A 728 8.73 -32.61 -16.49
N ILE A 729 10.02 -32.74 -16.21
CA ILE A 729 11.07 -31.94 -16.87
C ILE A 729 11.70 -32.75 -18.00
N SER A 730 12.07 -32.06 -19.07
CA SER A 730 12.74 -32.68 -20.21
C SER A 730 14.08 -33.29 -19.80
N SER A 731 14.35 -34.49 -20.31
CA SER A 731 15.62 -35.21 -20.17
C SER A 731 16.27 -35.43 -21.54
N GLU A 732 16.01 -34.51 -22.46
CA GLU A 732 16.56 -34.60 -23.81
C GLU A 732 18.09 -34.68 -23.81
N THR A 733 18.60 -35.50 -24.72
CA THR A 733 20.03 -35.68 -24.93
C THR A 733 20.40 -35.30 -26.37
N PRO A 734 21.66 -34.89 -26.60
CA PRO A 734 22.18 -34.67 -27.93
C PRO A 734 21.94 -35.89 -28.81
N VAL A 735 21.34 -35.69 -29.99
CA VAL A 735 21.14 -36.79 -30.92
C VAL A 735 22.39 -36.93 -31.78
N LYS A 736 22.83 -38.18 -31.96
CA LYS A 736 24.08 -38.51 -32.61
C LYS A 736 23.90 -38.74 -34.12
N ALA A 737 24.44 -37.85 -34.96
CA ALA A 737 24.62 -38.09 -36.39
C ALA A 737 25.76 -37.21 -36.98
N PRO A 738 26.32 -37.56 -38.16
CA PRO A 738 27.43 -36.83 -38.77
C PRO A 738 27.25 -35.31 -38.85
N LEU A 739 28.24 -34.56 -38.36
CA LEU A 739 28.28 -33.10 -38.37
C LEU A 739 29.42 -32.59 -39.24
N ASN A 740 29.20 -31.46 -39.94
CA ASN A 740 30.29 -30.75 -40.59
C ASN A 740 30.94 -29.80 -39.57
N VAL A 741 32.15 -30.14 -39.12
CA VAL A 741 32.92 -29.38 -38.14
C VAL A 741 34.11 -28.74 -38.83
N VAL A 742 34.27 -27.43 -38.67
CA VAL A 742 35.37 -26.64 -39.20
C VAL A 742 36.19 -26.10 -38.03
N GLU A 743 37.35 -26.71 -37.79
CA GLU A 743 38.30 -26.21 -36.80
C GLU A 743 39.15 -25.08 -37.40
N GLY A 744 38.92 -23.85 -36.94
CA GLY A 744 39.79 -22.71 -37.22
C GLY A 744 40.69 -22.38 -36.04
N ASP A 745 41.67 -21.49 -36.28
CA ASP A 745 42.63 -21.05 -35.26
C ASP A 745 41.94 -20.33 -34.08
N PHE A 746 40.85 -19.61 -34.35
CA PHE A 746 40.13 -18.82 -33.35
C PHE A 746 38.75 -19.38 -32.98
N ASN A 747 38.13 -20.19 -33.84
CA ASN A 747 36.74 -20.62 -33.66
C ASN A 747 36.57 -22.07 -34.13
N ILE A 748 35.62 -22.76 -33.50
CA ILE A 748 35.10 -24.06 -33.96
C ILE A 748 33.74 -23.79 -34.58
N GLY A 749 33.63 -24.02 -35.88
CA GLY A 749 32.38 -23.89 -36.62
C GLY A 749 31.66 -25.21 -36.75
N ILE A 750 30.37 -25.22 -36.45
CA ILE A 750 29.48 -26.38 -36.60
C ILE A 750 28.40 -26.00 -37.61
N GLN A 751 28.35 -26.72 -38.74
CA GLN A 751 27.48 -26.40 -39.86
C GLN A 751 26.52 -27.56 -40.16
N GLY A 752 25.26 -27.22 -40.40
CA GLY A 752 24.24 -28.14 -40.91
C GLY A 752 23.47 -27.52 -42.08
N GLN A 753 22.38 -28.18 -42.49
CA GLN A 753 21.60 -27.77 -43.66
C GLN A 753 21.05 -26.34 -43.52
N ASN A 754 20.57 -25.99 -42.32
CA ASN A 754 19.87 -24.73 -42.04
C ASN A 754 20.45 -23.96 -40.85
N PHE A 755 21.64 -24.36 -40.36
CA PHE A 755 22.27 -23.70 -39.22
C PHE A 755 23.78 -23.58 -39.36
N SER A 756 24.34 -22.56 -38.70
CA SER A 756 25.77 -22.35 -38.52
C SER A 756 26.02 -21.80 -37.12
N ILE A 757 26.83 -22.50 -36.33
CA ILE A 757 27.14 -22.15 -34.94
C ILE A 757 28.65 -21.96 -34.79
N LEU A 758 29.07 -20.93 -34.06
CA LEU A 758 30.48 -20.66 -33.77
C LEU A 758 30.75 -20.64 -32.26
N LEU A 759 31.64 -21.53 -31.82
CA LEU A 759 32.22 -21.52 -30.48
C LEU A 759 33.63 -20.93 -30.55
N SER A 760 33.88 -19.84 -29.81
CA SER A 760 35.13 -19.09 -29.93
C SER A 760 36.17 -19.49 -28.89
N ARG A 761 37.40 -19.75 -29.36
CA ARG A 761 38.60 -19.91 -28.52
C ARG A 761 39.15 -18.57 -28.03
N ALA A 762 38.81 -17.47 -28.70
CA ALA A 762 39.29 -16.13 -28.35
C ALA A 762 38.36 -15.44 -27.35
N GLN A 763 37.05 -15.55 -27.59
CA GLN A 763 36.02 -14.98 -26.71
C GLN A 763 35.57 -15.97 -25.61
N ASN A 764 35.97 -17.24 -25.71
CA ASN A 764 35.69 -18.32 -24.76
C ASN A 764 34.19 -18.55 -24.48
N THR A 765 33.36 -18.42 -25.51
CA THR A 765 31.90 -18.59 -25.39
C THR A 765 31.27 -18.87 -26.77
N LEU A 766 29.95 -19.03 -26.81
CA LEU A 766 29.14 -19.03 -28.03
C LEU A 766 29.10 -17.61 -28.60
N VAL A 767 29.52 -17.42 -29.86
CA VAL A 767 29.60 -16.10 -30.51
C VAL A 767 28.70 -15.93 -31.73
N SER A 768 28.09 -17.02 -32.21
CA SER A 768 27.11 -16.98 -33.31
C SER A 768 26.25 -18.23 -33.25
N ALA A 769 24.95 -18.05 -33.41
CA ALA A 769 23.99 -19.12 -33.62
C ALA A 769 23.02 -18.66 -34.72
N LYS A 770 23.35 -19.05 -35.96
CA LYS A 770 22.60 -18.63 -37.14
C LYS A 770 21.67 -19.75 -37.60
N TYR A 771 20.38 -19.48 -37.69
CA TYR A 771 19.37 -20.41 -38.21
C TYR A 771 18.63 -19.79 -39.39
N ASN A 772 18.45 -20.52 -40.48
CA ASN A 772 17.75 -20.06 -41.69
C ASN A 772 18.20 -18.69 -42.25
N GLY A 773 19.47 -18.34 -42.03
CA GLY A 773 20.00 -17.05 -42.50
C GLY A 773 19.91 -15.90 -41.47
N VAL A 774 19.24 -16.11 -40.33
CA VAL A 774 19.07 -15.14 -39.24
C VAL A 774 20.10 -15.39 -38.15
N GLU A 775 20.90 -14.38 -37.81
CA GLU A 775 21.80 -14.41 -36.64
C GLU A 775 21.00 -14.03 -35.39
N PHE A 776 21.22 -14.77 -34.31
CA PHE A 776 20.53 -14.55 -33.04
C PHE A 776 21.45 -13.98 -31.97
N ILE A 777 22.74 -14.32 -31.94
CA ILE A 777 23.64 -13.94 -30.84
C ILE A 777 24.30 -12.59 -31.15
N GLU A 778 23.95 -11.57 -30.38
CA GLU A 778 24.60 -10.25 -30.42
C GLU A 778 25.76 -10.17 -29.40
N LYS A 779 25.51 -10.68 -28.19
CA LYS A 779 26.52 -10.78 -27.11
C LYS A 779 26.46 -12.19 -26.54
N GLY A 780 27.59 -12.90 -26.58
CA GLY A 780 27.66 -14.30 -26.13
C GLY A 780 27.45 -14.47 -24.62
N PRO A 781 27.04 -15.67 -24.15
CA PRO A 781 26.78 -15.92 -22.73
C PRO A 781 27.99 -15.72 -21.83
N LYS A 782 27.74 -15.06 -20.70
CA LYS A 782 28.68 -14.80 -19.62
C LYS A 782 28.10 -15.27 -18.30
N LEU A 783 28.98 -15.59 -17.34
CA LEU A 783 28.57 -15.94 -15.99
C LEU A 783 27.86 -14.76 -15.32
N SER A 784 26.67 -15.02 -14.78
CA SER A 784 25.98 -14.07 -13.90
C SER A 784 26.06 -14.54 -12.45
N PHE A 785 26.51 -13.64 -11.59
CA PHE A 785 26.62 -13.83 -10.14
C PHE A 785 25.94 -12.71 -9.35
N THR A 786 25.26 -11.79 -10.03
CA THR A 786 24.70 -10.56 -9.45
C THR A 786 23.46 -10.14 -10.21
N ARG A 787 22.56 -9.43 -9.54
CA ARG A 787 21.37 -8.79 -10.11
C ARG A 787 21.47 -7.28 -9.99
N ALA A 788 20.61 -6.54 -10.68
CA ALA A 788 20.44 -5.12 -10.39
C ALA A 788 19.78 -5.02 -9.01
N TYR A 789 20.44 -4.36 -8.06
CA TYR A 789 20.05 -4.47 -6.66
C TYR A 789 18.64 -3.91 -6.45
N THR A 790 17.83 -4.62 -5.66
CA THR A 790 16.54 -4.09 -5.21
C THR A 790 16.75 -3.04 -4.11
N ASP A 791 15.71 -2.27 -3.80
CA ASP A 791 15.72 -1.36 -2.65
C ASP A 791 16.00 -2.10 -1.34
N ASN A 792 15.46 -3.32 -1.17
CA ASN A 792 15.78 -4.21 -0.05
C ASN A 792 17.27 -4.61 -0.03
N ASP A 793 17.84 -4.98 -1.19
CA ASP A 793 19.26 -5.34 -1.26
C ASP A 793 20.16 -4.16 -0.82
N ARG A 794 19.82 -2.94 -1.24
CA ARG A 794 20.52 -1.71 -0.83
C ARG A 794 20.36 -1.46 0.66
N GLY A 795 19.14 -1.59 1.19
CA GLY A 795 18.84 -1.46 2.62
C GLY A 795 19.58 -2.45 3.49
N ALA A 796 19.71 -3.70 3.04
CA ALA A 796 20.44 -4.76 3.73
C ALA A 796 21.97 -4.66 3.60
N GLY A 797 22.49 -3.70 2.80
CA GLY A 797 23.93 -3.51 2.61
C GLY A 797 24.61 -4.50 1.65
N TYR A 798 23.84 -5.30 0.90
CA TYR A 798 24.37 -6.30 -0.05
C TYR A 798 25.28 -5.74 -1.15
N PRO A 799 25.12 -4.50 -1.66
CA PRO A 799 26.08 -3.92 -2.59
C PRO A 799 27.51 -3.88 -2.05
N PHE A 800 27.68 -3.76 -0.74
CA PHE A 800 29.00 -3.84 -0.10
C PHE A 800 29.40 -5.30 0.16
N GLU A 801 28.53 -6.09 0.80
CA GLU A 801 28.84 -7.46 1.23
C GLU A 801 29.12 -8.43 0.07
N MET A 802 28.38 -8.27 -1.04
CA MET A 802 28.39 -9.19 -2.18
C MET A 802 29.14 -8.62 -3.40
N ALA A 803 29.82 -7.48 -3.28
CA ALA A 803 30.51 -6.80 -4.38
C ALA A 803 31.52 -7.71 -5.12
N GLY A 804 32.17 -8.62 -4.40
CA GLY A 804 33.14 -9.56 -4.98
C GLY A 804 32.53 -10.46 -6.05
N TRP A 805 31.25 -10.83 -5.91
CA TRP A 805 30.54 -11.66 -6.88
C TRP A 805 30.20 -10.92 -8.18
N LYS A 806 29.88 -9.62 -8.10
CA LYS A 806 29.74 -8.75 -9.28
C LYS A 806 31.06 -8.67 -10.06
N VAL A 807 32.19 -8.52 -9.37
CA VAL A 807 33.52 -8.56 -10.01
C VAL A 807 33.81 -9.94 -10.61
N ALA A 808 33.46 -11.02 -9.90
CA ALA A 808 33.67 -12.39 -10.34
C ALA A 808 32.94 -12.71 -11.66
N GLY A 809 31.66 -12.34 -11.77
CA GLY A 809 30.87 -12.51 -13.00
C GLY A 809 31.42 -11.69 -14.17
N ASN A 810 31.68 -10.40 -13.95
CA ASN A 810 32.09 -9.47 -15.00
C ASN A 810 33.48 -9.73 -15.57
N TYR A 811 34.42 -10.20 -14.75
CA TYR A 811 35.84 -10.28 -15.09
C TYR A 811 36.43 -11.69 -14.94
N SER A 812 35.60 -12.74 -14.99
CA SER A 812 36.08 -14.13 -15.03
C SER A 812 37.08 -14.35 -16.18
N LYS A 813 38.04 -15.26 -15.96
CA LYS A 813 39.07 -15.59 -16.95
C LYS A 813 39.03 -17.08 -17.25
N VAL A 814 39.02 -17.44 -18.53
CA VAL A 814 39.14 -18.84 -18.92
C VAL A 814 40.60 -19.30 -18.84
N THR A 815 40.83 -20.35 -18.05
CA THR A 815 42.16 -20.94 -17.80
C THR A 815 42.39 -22.22 -18.59
N ASP A 816 41.32 -22.94 -18.94
CA ASP A 816 41.35 -24.15 -19.74
C ASP A 816 40.18 -24.21 -20.72
N THR A 817 40.40 -24.80 -21.89
CA THR A 817 39.38 -25.03 -22.92
C THR A 817 39.50 -26.46 -23.42
N GLN A 818 38.51 -27.27 -23.06
CA GLN A 818 38.47 -28.70 -23.38
C GLN A 818 37.54 -28.92 -24.56
N ILE A 819 38.06 -29.53 -25.63
CA ILE A 819 37.31 -29.74 -26.87
C ILE A 819 37.25 -31.22 -27.16
N GLN A 820 36.03 -31.70 -27.38
CA GLN A 820 35.72 -33.06 -27.76
C GLN A 820 34.92 -33.00 -29.06
N ILE A 821 35.57 -33.38 -30.16
CA ILE A 821 34.92 -33.52 -31.47
C ILE A 821 34.68 -35.01 -31.65
N GLU A 822 33.42 -35.41 -31.56
CA GLU A 822 32.97 -36.75 -31.91
C GLU A 822 32.42 -36.73 -33.35
N ASP A 823 32.26 -37.90 -33.96
CA ASP A 823 31.64 -38.00 -35.29
C ASP A 823 30.22 -37.40 -35.32
N ASP A 824 29.59 -37.25 -34.14
CA ASP A 824 28.16 -37.04 -33.99
C ASP A 824 27.73 -35.87 -33.08
N SER A 825 28.69 -35.20 -32.43
CA SER A 825 28.48 -33.97 -31.65
C SER A 825 29.81 -33.24 -31.42
N VAL A 826 29.75 -31.92 -31.21
CA VAL A 826 30.91 -31.13 -30.77
C VAL A 826 30.63 -30.62 -29.38
N LYS A 827 31.51 -30.94 -28.43
CA LYS A 827 31.44 -30.49 -27.04
C LYS A 827 32.66 -29.64 -26.70
N VAL A 828 32.42 -28.44 -26.17
CA VAL A 828 33.46 -27.51 -25.72
C VAL A 828 33.15 -27.07 -24.30
N THR A 829 34.11 -27.26 -23.40
CA THR A 829 34.05 -26.83 -22.00
C THR A 829 35.07 -25.71 -21.77
N TYR A 830 34.59 -24.57 -21.29
CA TYR A 830 35.43 -23.46 -20.82
C TYR A 830 35.49 -23.51 -19.29
N VAL A 831 36.70 -23.53 -18.73
CA VAL A 831 36.94 -23.49 -17.29
C VAL A 831 37.29 -22.07 -16.88
N HIS A 832 36.43 -21.43 -16.11
CA HIS A 832 36.56 -20.06 -15.64
C HIS A 832 37.16 -20.03 -14.24
N GLU A 833 38.25 -19.31 -14.07
CA GLU A 833 38.75 -18.83 -12.78
C GLU A 833 38.06 -17.50 -12.45
N LEU A 834 37.61 -17.35 -11.20
CA LEU A 834 36.94 -16.14 -10.75
C LEU A 834 37.92 -15.19 -10.05
N PRO A 835 38.02 -13.92 -10.48
CA PRO A 835 38.95 -12.95 -9.88
C PRO A 835 38.62 -12.70 -8.41
N GLY A 836 39.66 -12.64 -7.57
CA GLY A 836 39.52 -12.39 -6.14
C GLY A 836 39.02 -13.58 -5.31
N LEU A 837 38.68 -14.71 -5.94
CA LEU A 837 38.19 -15.92 -5.28
C LEU A 837 39.14 -17.09 -5.54
N SER A 838 40.02 -17.38 -4.58
CA SER A 838 41.01 -18.45 -4.70
C SER A 838 40.36 -19.84 -4.74
N ASP A 839 40.84 -20.69 -5.65
CA ASP A 839 40.41 -22.08 -5.83
C ASP A 839 38.88 -22.21 -6.05
N VAL A 840 38.31 -21.31 -6.86
CA VAL A 840 36.94 -21.39 -7.35
C VAL A 840 36.97 -21.45 -8.88
N GLU A 841 36.48 -22.56 -9.43
CA GLU A 841 36.33 -22.75 -10.87
C GLU A 841 34.85 -22.91 -11.22
N VAL A 842 34.45 -22.30 -12.34
CA VAL A 842 33.13 -22.48 -12.94
C VAL A 842 33.31 -23.06 -14.33
N LYS A 843 32.57 -24.12 -14.65
CA LYS A 843 32.67 -24.77 -15.96
C LYS A 843 31.44 -24.45 -16.79
N VAL A 844 31.63 -23.90 -17.99
CA VAL A 844 30.55 -23.67 -18.96
C VAL A 844 30.79 -24.57 -20.17
N THR A 845 29.85 -25.46 -20.43
CA THR A 845 29.93 -26.48 -21.48
C THR A 845 28.87 -26.21 -22.54
N TYR A 846 29.29 -26.20 -23.80
CA TYR A 846 28.41 -26.15 -24.97
C TYR A 846 28.55 -27.46 -25.74
N GLN A 847 27.44 -28.14 -26.00
CA GLN A 847 27.41 -29.31 -26.86
C GLN A 847 26.41 -29.09 -28.00
N VAL A 848 26.88 -29.15 -29.24
CA VAL A 848 26.06 -28.95 -30.44
C VAL A 848 25.83 -30.30 -31.12
N ASP A 849 24.56 -30.58 -31.43
CA ASP A 849 24.16 -31.80 -32.12
C ASP A 849 23.89 -31.59 -33.63
N TYR A 850 23.62 -32.66 -34.37
CA TYR A 850 23.43 -32.59 -35.82
C TYR A 850 22.19 -31.81 -36.27
N LYS A 851 21.25 -31.54 -35.37
CA LYS A 851 20.06 -30.71 -35.64
C LYS A 851 20.33 -29.23 -35.40
N GLY A 852 21.53 -28.88 -34.91
CA GLY A 852 21.88 -27.52 -34.55
C GLY A 852 21.33 -27.10 -33.20
N ARG A 853 20.94 -28.05 -32.34
CA ARG A 853 20.52 -27.77 -30.97
C ARG A 853 21.75 -27.60 -30.10
N ILE A 854 21.73 -26.59 -29.23
CA ILE A 854 22.85 -26.23 -28.37
C ILE A 854 22.49 -26.59 -26.94
N PHE A 855 23.14 -27.60 -26.40
CA PHE A 855 23.02 -28.01 -25.00
C PHE A 855 24.05 -27.21 -24.19
N VAL A 856 23.59 -26.46 -23.20
CA VAL A 856 24.40 -25.58 -22.36
C VAL A 856 24.36 -26.07 -20.93
N THR A 857 25.53 -26.22 -20.31
CA THR A 857 25.65 -26.55 -18.88
C THR A 857 26.64 -25.63 -18.18
N ALA A 858 26.20 -24.92 -17.15
CA ALA A 858 27.07 -24.13 -16.27
C ALA A 858 27.10 -24.76 -14.88
N ASN A 859 28.28 -24.96 -14.31
CA ASN A 859 28.46 -25.69 -13.06
C ASN A 859 29.40 -24.96 -12.09
N TYR A 860 28.88 -24.64 -10.91
CA TYR A 860 29.61 -24.13 -9.76
C TYR A 860 29.62 -25.22 -8.68
N ASP A 861 30.82 -25.64 -8.24
CA ASP A 861 30.98 -26.79 -7.35
C ASP A 861 30.82 -26.46 -5.85
N GLY A 862 30.59 -25.19 -5.49
CA GLY A 862 30.48 -24.75 -4.09
C GLY A 862 31.83 -24.40 -3.47
N LYS A 863 31.84 -23.36 -2.63
CA LYS A 863 32.99 -22.91 -1.84
C LYS A 863 32.55 -22.30 -0.52
N ALA A 864 32.72 -23.05 0.56
CA ALA A 864 32.47 -22.57 1.91
C ALA A 864 33.41 -21.42 2.31
N GLY A 865 32.92 -20.53 3.18
CA GLY A 865 33.68 -19.40 3.72
C GLY A 865 33.69 -18.14 2.85
N LEU A 866 32.94 -18.14 1.74
CA LEU A 866 32.66 -16.94 0.94
C LEU A 866 31.28 -16.36 1.31
N PRO A 867 31.04 -15.05 1.09
CA PRO A 867 29.70 -14.49 1.18
C PRO A 867 28.73 -15.21 0.23
N ASN A 868 27.45 -15.24 0.57
CA ASN A 868 26.38 -15.67 -0.35
C ASN A 868 26.34 -14.76 -1.58
N PHE A 869 25.69 -15.21 -2.65
CA PHE A 869 25.58 -14.44 -3.90
C PHE A 869 24.12 -14.25 -4.34
N PRO A 870 23.79 -13.15 -5.05
CA PRO A 870 22.42 -12.91 -5.50
C PRO A 870 21.85 -13.96 -6.46
N GLU A 871 22.64 -14.42 -7.42
CA GLU A 871 22.18 -15.37 -8.45
C GLU A 871 23.33 -16.20 -9.00
N PHE A 872 23.04 -17.32 -9.66
CA PHE A 872 24.02 -18.04 -10.49
C PHE A 872 23.40 -18.50 -11.80
N GLY A 873 24.01 -18.10 -12.92
CA GLY A 873 23.55 -18.50 -14.24
C GLY A 873 24.33 -17.88 -15.39
N LEU A 874 23.64 -17.64 -16.50
CA LEU A 874 24.19 -17.02 -17.71
C LEU A 874 23.33 -15.84 -18.17
N GLU A 875 24.00 -14.73 -18.52
CA GLU A 875 23.39 -13.55 -19.18
C GLU A 875 23.98 -13.38 -20.59
N PHE A 876 23.13 -13.11 -21.58
CA PHE A 876 23.51 -12.83 -22.97
C PHE A 876 22.50 -11.92 -23.66
N ALA A 877 22.81 -11.50 -24.89
CA ALA A 877 21.93 -10.65 -25.67
C ALA A 877 21.66 -11.21 -27.06
N ILE A 878 20.40 -11.13 -27.48
CA ILE A 878 19.95 -11.43 -28.84
C ILE A 878 19.45 -10.17 -29.55
N GLY A 879 19.26 -10.24 -30.87
CA GLY A 879 18.80 -9.10 -31.69
C GLY A 879 17.58 -8.36 -31.10
N SER A 880 17.59 -7.03 -31.15
CA SER A 880 16.54 -6.19 -30.55
C SER A 880 15.15 -6.37 -31.17
N GLN A 881 15.05 -7.01 -32.34
CA GLN A 881 13.80 -7.36 -33.01
C GLN A 881 13.04 -8.52 -32.34
N PHE A 882 13.69 -9.29 -31.47
CA PHE A 882 13.07 -10.44 -30.81
C PHE A 882 12.41 -10.01 -29.49
N THR A 883 11.13 -9.67 -29.53
CA THR A 883 10.39 -9.10 -28.40
C THR A 883 9.17 -9.91 -27.98
N ASN A 884 8.69 -10.83 -28.82
CA ASN A 884 7.54 -11.68 -28.50
C ASN A 884 7.98 -12.82 -27.57
N LEU A 885 7.42 -12.88 -26.36
CA LEU A 885 7.80 -13.82 -25.31
C LEU A 885 6.66 -14.79 -25.01
N SER A 886 6.96 -16.09 -24.93
CA SER A 886 6.07 -17.11 -24.40
C SER A 886 6.85 -18.01 -23.45
N TYR A 887 6.30 -18.37 -22.30
CA TYR A 887 6.99 -19.24 -21.35
C TYR A 887 6.04 -20.17 -20.61
N TYR A 888 6.58 -21.29 -20.13
CA TYR A 888 5.92 -22.24 -19.25
C TYR A 888 6.66 -22.28 -17.92
N GLY A 889 6.15 -21.54 -16.92
CA GLY A 889 6.79 -21.31 -15.63
C GLY A 889 5.81 -20.75 -14.59
N TYR A 890 6.31 -20.35 -13.43
CA TYR A 890 5.47 -19.81 -12.36
C TYR A 890 5.22 -18.31 -12.52
N GLY A 891 3.94 -17.92 -12.43
CA GLY A 891 3.49 -16.53 -12.42
C GLY A 891 3.26 -15.94 -13.82
N ALA A 892 2.10 -15.28 -13.98
CA ALA A 892 1.87 -14.39 -15.13
C ALA A 892 2.69 -13.10 -14.99
N GLU A 893 2.89 -12.68 -13.74
CA GLU A 893 3.79 -11.61 -13.35
C GLU A 893 5.10 -12.22 -12.82
N GLU A 894 6.10 -11.39 -12.53
CA GLU A 894 7.38 -11.85 -11.98
C GLU A 894 7.23 -12.67 -10.69
N SER A 895 8.06 -13.70 -10.54
CA SER A 895 8.04 -14.61 -9.39
C SER A 895 9.47 -14.87 -8.89
N TYR A 896 9.60 -14.92 -7.57
CA TYR A 896 10.87 -15.16 -6.85
C TYR A 896 10.63 -16.20 -5.77
N ARG A 897 11.68 -16.87 -5.30
CA ARG A 897 11.59 -18.02 -4.41
C ARG A 897 10.84 -17.76 -3.10
N ASP A 898 10.94 -16.54 -2.55
CA ASP A 898 10.25 -16.07 -1.34
C ASP A 898 8.95 -15.32 -1.63
N LYS A 899 8.57 -15.20 -2.91
CA LYS A 899 7.36 -14.55 -3.44
C LYS A 899 6.64 -15.49 -4.42
N LEU A 900 6.57 -16.79 -4.07
CA LEU A 900 5.95 -17.84 -4.88
C LEU A 900 4.45 -18.04 -4.67
N PRO A 901 3.88 -17.91 -3.45
CA PRO A 901 2.44 -18.05 -3.27
C PRO A 901 1.69 -17.11 -4.22
N GLY A 902 0.67 -17.62 -4.91
CA GLY A 902 -0.08 -16.87 -5.94
C GLY A 902 0.56 -16.80 -7.33
N ALA A 903 1.86 -17.08 -7.46
CA ALA A 903 2.47 -17.33 -8.76
C ALA A 903 2.15 -18.78 -9.15
N TYR A 904 1.18 -18.97 -10.04
CA TYR A 904 0.75 -20.30 -10.47
C TYR A 904 1.54 -20.79 -11.67
N LEU A 905 1.76 -22.10 -11.75
CA LEU A 905 2.39 -22.69 -12.92
C LEU A 905 1.41 -22.61 -14.10
N GLY A 906 1.88 -22.08 -15.22
CA GLY A 906 1.06 -21.91 -16.41
C GLY A 906 1.87 -21.54 -17.63
N ARG A 907 1.21 -21.58 -18.79
CA ARG A 907 1.78 -21.07 -20.04
C ARG A 907 1.28 -19.65 -20.27
N TYR A 908 2.21 -18.72 -20.43
CA TYR A 908 1.94 -17.29 -20.54
C TYR A 908 2.55 -16.74 -21.82
N GLU A 909 1.87 -15.76 -22.42
CA GLU A 909 2.31 -15.05 -23.62
C GLU A 909 2.33 -13.54 -23.31
N THR A 910 3.43 -12.87 -23.62
CA THR A 910 3.65 -11.45 -23.32
C THR A 910 4.72 -10.86 -24.27
N SER A 911 5.21 -9.66 -23.98
CA SER A 911 6.39 -9.10 -24.64
C SER A 911 7.50 -8.76 -23.64
N VAL A 912 8.74 -8.70 -24.14
CA VAL A 912 9.94 -8.33 -23.38
C VAL A 912 9.81 -6.95 -22.70
N GLU A 913 9.02 -6.04 -23.26
CA GLU A 913 8.77 -4.73 -22.66
C GLU A 913 7.84 -4.82 -21.44
N LYS A 914 6.87 -5.74 -21.46
CA LYS A 914 5.87 -5.88 -20.40
C LYS A 914 6.38 -6.63 -19.18
N THR A 915 7.46 -7.40 -19.31
CA THR A 915 8.09 -8.12 -18.19
C THR A 915 8.92 -7.21 -17.30
N PHE A 916 9.22 -5.98 -17.72
CA PHE A 916 9.95 -5.02 -16.92
C PHE A 916 8.98 -4.16 -16.09
N ALA A 917 8.94 -4.42 -14.78
CA ALA A 917 8.10 -3.68 -13.86
C ALA A 917 8.62 -2.23 -13.68
N PRO A 918 7.77 -1.20 -13.80
CA PRO A 918 8.19 0.20 -13.79
C PRO A 918 8.40 0.76 -12.37
N TYR A 919 9.18 0.08 -11.53
CA TYR A 919 9.55 0.58 -10.20
C TYR A 919 10.20 1.97 -10.27
N LEU A 920 9.97 2.84 -9.26
CA LEU A 920 10.48 4.22 -9.29
C LEU A 920 11.99 4.26 -9.57
N MET A 921 12.76 3.49 -8.81
CA MET A 921 14.15 3.17 -9.12
C MET A 921 14.21 1.88 -9.95
N PRO A 922 14.77 1.91 -11.18
CA PRO A 922 15.03 0.71 -11.94
C PRO A 922 15.86 -0.32 -11.14
N GLN A 923 15.44 -1.57 -11.14
CA GLN A 923 16.05 -2.67 -10.37
C GLN A 923 15.71 -4.03 -10.99
N GLU A 924 16.15 -5.12 -10.37
CA GLU A 924 15.82 -6.47 -10.84
C GLU A 924 14.31 -6.63 -11.04
N SER A 925 13.91 -7.19 -12.18
CA SER A 925 12.51 -7.39 -12.55
C SER A 925 12.34 -8.52 -13.56
N GLY A 926 11.13 -9.06 -13.66
CA GLY A 926 10.76 -9.97 -14.75
C GLY A 926 11.33 -11.38 -14.63
N ASN A 927 11.76 -11.79 -13.43
CA ASN A 927 12.15 -13.18 -13.18
C ASN A 927 10.93 -14.10 -13.20
N HIS A 928 11.05 -15.28 -13.76
CA HIS A 928 10.03 -16.33 -13.71
C HIS A 928 10.63 -17.64 -13.19
N TYR A 929 10.30 -17.97 -11.94
CA TYR A 929 10.77 -19.14 -11.24
C TYR A 929 10.26 -20.45 -11.86
N GLY A 930 11.05 -21.52 -11.74
CA GLY A 930 10.63 -22.89 -12.08
C GLY A 930 10.17 -23.07 -13.53
N THR A 931 10.80 -22.36 -14.45
CA THR A 931 10.49 -22.39 -15.88
C THR A 931 11.01 -23.67 -16.55
N ARG A 932 10.14 -24.29 -17.36
CA ARG A 932 10.40 -25.52 -18.12
C ARG A 932 10.85 -25.18 -19.53
N GLU A 933 10.24 -24.17 -20.13
CA GLU A 933 10.64 -23.65 -21.42
C GLU A 933 10.21 -22.19 -21.60
N PHE A 934 10.94 -21.45 -22.43
CA PHE A 934 10.49 -20.16 -22.96
C PHE A 934 10.94 -19.96 -24.40
N THR A 935 10.28 -19.05 -25.10
CA THR A 935 10.56 -18.70 -26.49
C THR A 935 10.62 -17.20 -26.65
N VAL A 936 11.61 -16.70 -27.38
CA VAL A 936 11.71 -15.28 -27.75
C VAL A 936 11.78 -15.19 -29.28
N SER A 937 10.90 -14.40 -29.88
CA SER A 937 10.72 -14.34 -31.33
C SER A 937 10.41 -12.95 -31.86
N ASP A 938 10.55 -12.77 -33.16
CA ASP A 938 10.11 -11.60 -33.90
C ASP A 938 8.65 -11.76 -34.38
N ASP A 939 8.12 -10.76 -35.08
CA ASP A 939 6.76 -10.78 -35.64
C ASP A 939 6.57 -11.79 -36.79
N ASN A 940 7.66 -12.34 -37.34
CA ASN A 940 7.63 -13.37 -38.37
C ASN A 940 7.78 -14.78 -37.77
N HIS A 941 7.74 -14.90 -36.45
CA HIS A 941 7.97 -16.13 -35.69
C HIS A 941 9.37 -16.73 -35.86
N ASN A 942 10.36 -15.96 -36.36
CA ASN A 942 11.76 -16.35 -36.21
C ASN A 942 12.14 -16.14 -34.75
N GLY A 943 12.62 -17.19 -34.09
CA GLY A 943 12.94 -17.10 -32.67
C GLY A 943 13.78 -18.26 -32.18
N LEU A 944 14.12 -18.19 -30.90
CA LEU A 944 14.74 -19.28 -30.17
C LEU A 944 13.78 -19.81 -29.11
N LYS A 945 13.85 -21.13 -28.92
CA LYS A 945 13.27 -21.84 -27.78
C LYS A 945 14.39 -22.28 -26.84
N PHE A 946 14.15 -22.10 -25.56
CA PHE A 946 14.99 -22.52 -24.46
C PHE A 946 14.24 -23.55 -23.65
N THR A 947 14.82 -24.73 -23.46
CA THR A 947 14.18 -25.86 -22.74
C THR A 947 15.05 -26.29 -21.58
N ALA A 948 14.50 -26.34 -20.37
CA ALA A 948 15.19 -26.80 -19.17
C ALA A 948 15.50 -28.30 -19.27
N LEU A 949 16.69 -28.71 -18.82
CA LEU A 949 17.11 -30.11 -18.86
C LEU A 949 17.36 -30.63 -17.45
N ASN A 950 16.69 -31.72 -17.08
CA ASN A 950 16.73 -32.41 -15.79
C ASN A 950 16.19 -31.60 -14.59
N LYS A 951 16.43 -30.29 -14.53
CA LYS A 951 15.93 -29.37 -13.50
C LYS A 951 15.38 -28.10 -14.17
N ALA A 952 14.25 -27.59 -13.68
CA ALA A 952 13.71 -26.30 -14.11
C ALA A 952 14.69 -25.17 -13.77
N PHE A 953 14.71 -24.11 -14.59
CA PHE A 953 15.54 -22.93 -14.37
C PHE A 953 14.68 -21.73 -14.01
N GLU A 954 15.30 -20.62 -13.63
CA GLU A 954 14.66 -19.30 -13.62
C GLU A 954 15.12 -18.52 -14.86
N PHE A 955 14.29 -17.61 -15.37
CA PHE A 955 14.71 -16.77 -16.49
C PHE A 955 14.10 -15.38 -16.41
N SER A 956 14.76 -14.44 -17.08
CA SER A 956 14.18 -13.15 -17.45
C SER A 956 14.59 -12.80 -18.88
N ALA A 957 13.73 -12.04 -19.55
CA ALA A 957 14.01 -11.44 -20.86
C ALA A 957 13.63 -9.97 -20.79
N LEU A 958 14.61 -9.08 -20.92
CA LEU A 958 14.47 -7.64 -20.70
C LEU A 958 15.10 -6.82 -21.84
N ARG A 959 14.73 -5.54 -21.93
CA ARG A 959 15.30 -4.61 -22.92
C ARG A 959 16.68 -4.08 -22.52
N ASN A 960 17.05 -4.18 -21.26
CA ASN A 960 18.28 -3.62 -20.72
C ASN A 960 19.08 -4.69 -19.97
N SER A 961 20.40 -4.60 -19.99
CA SER A 961 21.27 -5.47 -19.21
C SER A 961 21.16 -5.17 -17.71
N THR A 962 21.61 -6.12 -16.90
CA THR A 962 21.77 -5.95 -15.46
C THR A 962 22.53 -4.66 -15.11
N GLU A 963 23.61 -4.36 -15.84
CA GLU A 963 24.40 -3.14 -15.62
C GLU A 963 23.70 -1.85 -16.03
N GLN A 964 22.88 -1.87 -17.08
CA GLN A 964 22.12 -0.69 -17.50
C GLN A 964 21.05 -0.35 -16.48
N ILE A 965 20.36 -1.37 -15.95
CA ILE A 965 19.33 -1.21 -14.91
C ILE A 965 19.95 -0.67 -13.62
N GLU A 966 21.03 -1.29 -13.14
CA GLU A 966 21.73 -0.91 -11.91
C GLU A 966 22.25 0.54 -11.90
N ASN A 967 22.57 1.11 -13.07
CA ASN A 967 23.10 2.47 -13.19
C ASN A 967 22.03 3.55 -13.38
N ALA A 968 20.77 3.17 -13.62
CA ALA A 968 19.66 4.11 -13.81
C ALA A 968 18.98 4.42 -12.48
N ARG A 969 18.65 5.69 -12.26
CA ARG A 969 17.88 6.17 -11.10
C ARG A 969 16.42 6.41 -11.44
N HIS A 970 16.12 6.59 -12.71
CA HIS A 970 14.79 6.83 -13.24
C HIS A 970 14.54 6.00 -14.49
N GLN A 971 13.27 5.66 -14.73
CA GLN A 971 12.85 4.90 -15.91
C GLN A 971 13.29 5.55 -17.23
N TYR A 972 13.26 6.88 -17.34
CA TYR A 972 13.66 7.59 -18.56
C TYR A 972 15.18 7.63 -18.81
N GLU A 973 16.00 7.24 -17.82
CA GLU A 973 17.46 7.14 -17.98
C GLU A 973 17.90 5.83 -18.65
N LEU A 974 17.01 4.83 -18.68
CA LEU A 974 17.22 3.60 -19.41
C LEU A 974 17.30 3.92 -20.91
N GLN A 975 18.46 3.64 -21.50
CA GLN A 975 18.70 3.91 -22.93
C GLN A 975 17.77 3.05 -23.80
N GLU A 976 17.45 3.57 -24.99
CA GLU A 976 16.79 2.79 -26.03
C GLU A 976 17.62 1.53 -26.31
N SER A 977 16.96 0.39 -26.20
CA SER A 977 17.59 -0.93 -26.19
C SER A 977 18.26 -1.27 -27.51
N ASP A 978 19.50 -1.76 -27.44
CA ASP A 978 20.26 -2.29 -28.58
C ASP A 978 20.03 -3.80 -28.79
N ALA A 979 19.40 -4.49 -27.83
CA ALA A 979 19.25 -5.95 -27.82
C ALA A 979 18.20 -6.42 -26.80
N THR A 980 17.66 -7.63 -27.01
CA THR A 980 16.92 -8.32 -25.95
C THR A 980 17.90 -9.11 -25.09
N TRP A 981 18.01 -8.74 -23.81
CA TRP A 981 18.87 -9.38 -22.82
C TRP A 981 18.14 -10.53 -22.16
N ILE A 982 18.79 -11.70 -22.13
CA ILE A 982 18.25 -12.93 -21.58
C ILE A 982 19.14 -13.37 -20.42
N LYS A 983 18.53 -13.65 -19.27
CA LYS A 983 19.14 -14.42 -18.19
C LYS A 983 18.51 -15.79 -18.11
N VAL A 984 19.34 -16.81 -17.92
CA VAL A 984 18.89 -18.16 -17.52
C VAL A 984 19.68 -18.55 -16.27
N LEU A 985 18.99 -18.84 -15.18
CA LEU A 985 19.56 -18.98 -13.85
C LEU A 985 19.28 -20.37 -13.26
N ALA A 986 20.28 -20.95 -12.59
CA ALA A 986 20.08 -22.15 -11.78
C ALA A 986 19.33 -21.84 -10.48
N ALA A 987 19.58 -20.65 -9.93
CA ALA A 987 19.00 -20.14 -8.71
C ALA A 987 19.20 -18.62 -8.61
N GLN A 988 18.22 -17.95 -8.01
CA GLN A 988 18.30 -16.58 -7.51
C GLN A 988 17.83 -16.52 -6.05
N MET A 989 18.44 -15.64 -5.25
CA MET A 989 17.99 -15.41 -3.87
C MET A 989 16.65 -14.67 -3.83
N GLY A 990 15.96 -14.77 -2.71
CA GLY A 990 14.72 -14.02 -2.46
C GLY A 990 14.86 -12.50 -2.64
N VAL A 991 13.74 -11.80 -2.68
CA VAL A 991 13.70 -10.32 -2.72
C VAL A 991 13.61 -9.68 -1.34
N GLY A 992 13.23 -10.43 -0.30
CA GLY A 992 13.04 -9.92 1.06
C GLY A 992 11.86 -8.95 1.18
N GLY A 993 11.79 -8.26 2.32
CA GLY A 993 10.76 -7.25 2.55
C GLY A 993 10.30 -7.05 3.99
N ASP A 994 10.87 -7.73 4.99
CA ASP A 994 10.51 -7.47 6.38
C ASP A 994 10.70 -5.99 6.77
N ASP A 995 11.78 -5.37 6.27
CA ASP A 995 11.98 -3.93 6.13
C ASP A 995 12.96 -3.66 4.96
N SER A 996 13.17 -2.38 4.60
CA SER A 996 14.12 -1.98 3.54
C SER A 996 15.30 -1.14 4.05
N TRP A 997 15.67 -1.28 5.33
CA TRP A 997 16.75 -0.50 5.96
C TRP A 997 17.65 -1.32 6.87
N GLY A 998 17.61 -2.65 6.76
CA GLY A 998 18.60 -3.53 7.38
C GLY A 998 18.24 -5.01 7.41
N ALA A 999 16.96 -5.37 7.21
CA ALA A 999 16.56 -6.76 7.19
C ALA A 999 17.18 -7.52 6.01
N PRO A 1000 17.89 -8.63 6.26
CA PRO A 1000 18.32 -9.51 5.19
C PRO A 1000 17.16 -10.34 4.66
N VAL A 1001 17.34 -10.93 3.48
CA VAL A 1001 16.55 -12.06 3.02
C VAL A 1001 16.71 -13.21 4.02
N HIS A 1002 15.61 -13.90 4.37
CA HIS A 1002 15.66 -15.04 5.27
C HIS A 1002 16.56 -16.17 4.74
N ASP A 1003 17.25 -16.86 5.66
CA ASP A 1003 18.31 -17.83 5.35
C ASP A 1003 17.86 -18.93 4.36
N GLU A 1004 16.62 -19.41 4.45
CA GLU A 1004 16.07 -20.43 3.56
C GLU A 1004 15.93 -20.00 2.09
N PHE A 1005 15.93 -18.68 1.84
CA PHE A 1005 15.80 -18.08 0.51
C PHE A 1005 17.11 -17.49 -0.01
N LEU A 1006 18.22 -17.63 0.73
CA LEU A 1006 19.56 -17.27 0.25
C LEU A 1006 20.11 -18.30 -0.74
N VAL A 1007 21.08 -17.86 -1.56
CA VAL A 1007 21.88 -18.74 -2.41
C VAL A 1007 23.27 -18.86 -1.81
N SER A 1008 23.49 -19.97 -1.13
CA SER A 1008 24.68 -20.26 -0.33
C SER A 1008 25.90 -20.45 -1.20
N SER A 1009 27.00 -19.75 -0.88
CA SER A 1009 28.26 -19.97 -1.59
C SER A 1009 28.82 -21.38 -1.41
N ALA A 1010 28.46 -22.08 -0.33
CA ALA A 1010 28.95 -23.42 -0.03
C ALA A 1010 28.30 -24.53 -0.86
N ASP A 1011 27.13 -24.26 -1.45
CA ASP A 1011 26.36 -25.26 -2.18
C ASP A 1011 26.76 -25.33 -3.66
N SER A 1012 26.58 -26.50 -4.27
CA SER A 1012 26.80 -26.70 -5.70
C SER A 1012 25.57 -26.28 -6.50
N TYR A 1013 25.76 -25.53 -7.57
CA TYR A 1013 24.69 -25.14 -8.49
C TYR A 1013 25.02 -25.55 -9.92
N GLN A 1014 24.04 -26.16 -10.59
CA GLN A 1014 24.14 -26.54 -11.99
C GLN A 1014 22.94 -25.99 -12.75
N LEU A 1015 23.23 -25.24 -13.81
CA LEU A 1015 22.27 -24.84 -14.82
C LEU A 1015 22.44 -25.76 -16.03
N SER A 1016 21.35 -26.33 -16.55
CA SER A 1016 21.38 -27.12 -17.79
C SER A 1016 20.14 -26.84 -18.64
N PHE A 1017 20.34 -26.42 -19.89
CA PHE A 1017 19.26 -26.14 -20.83
C PHE A 1017 19.66 -26.38 -22.28
N MET A 1018 18.68 -26.42 -23.17
CA MET A 1018 18.86 -26.56 -24.62
C MET A 1018 18.33 -25.33 -25.34
N ILE A 1019 19.05 -24.87 -26.37
CA ILE A 1019 18.64 -23.82 -27.30
C ILE A 1019 18.36 -24.43 -28.67
N GLU A 1020 17.22 -24.08 -29.28
CA GLU A 1020 16.86 -24.49 -30.64
C GLU A 1020 16.04 -23.40 -31.37
N PRO A 1021 16.03 -23.36 -32.72
CA PRO A 1021 15.20 -22.40 -33.44
C PRO A 1021 13.70 -22.76 -33.33
N LEU A 1022 12.84 -21.75 -33.37
CA LEU A 1022 11.40 -21.97 -33.61
C LEU A 1022 11.19 -22.50 -35.04
N ASN A 1023 10.30 -23.49 -35.17
CA ASN A 1023 9.98 -24.15 -36.44
C ASN A 1023 8.99 -23.36 -37.29
#